data_AF-A0A6P0I2B8-F1
#
_entry.id   AF-A0A6P0I2B8-F1
#
_cell.length_a   1.000
_cell.length_b   1.000
_cell.length_c   1.000
_cell.angle_alpha   90.00
_cell.angle_beta   90.00
_cell.angle_gamma   90.00
#
_symmetry.space_group_name_H-M   'P 1'
#
loop_
_entity.id
_entity.type
_entity.pdbx_description
1 polymer ?
#
loop_
_entity_poly.entity_id
_entity_poly.type
_entity_poly.pdbx_seq_one_letter_code
_entity_poly.pdbx_strand_id
1 'polypeptide(L)'
;MVEDYTQTTDRISKTMVFYSQSEQDRFIFENLYKDFREGIFVEIGAHDGIHISNTYFFEKEMGWTGLCIEPRASAFQKLVENRQVACLNCCIGLKEEKVLFLNAGLLSGILREYDKQHIERIENYFRDKPSQQLSLQWSDVRTLSSLCDEHGIKKVNLLSIDTEGGELEILKTIDFQKTPVETILCEDNYGNFEELRNYLRNQEYVLCKRLGNDGIFIQKDLMEKILNNENNNRILDDQIERLSYQLGNFIWLKNTDINFLQGHWSVPNNWGIWVDGEKASIHLKLDSLPHDNLVLLLAIRQVFSISNEKLSVKFFSNKNLLITSEFCCTLHPIYQTISIPSEFVNENLNLDILIEVSRYISDNDDWIKVSDRDISLYLEGLQIFKESDAMYELGQTLYFNKSGVEKSVKSLGKGWSVFGNKGLWSTGKESILLLKLAKAANYPVKLEININHLFVADNYENFKLTIMVNNSPLATYSKIADFDCSSPLVFTLKEEVLNKSKDRIEIVFLMDANPVSDEVPHSNTTRQFGIELASVKAEATKVDTPQQKAKSPYYVRSAPRFIDLMNMWIEKDDPVVFDVGANTGQSIKLFRSIFKDPKLFCFEPDQDCLKVLSDTYGSDNRISIVPTALGSTQGTLQFHRTSATGTNSFLKVNLESEWRKATGVTNTEPVVVPIQTLDHYCQVEGISHIDVLKMDVQGFEPEVLAGACEFLSNHKVDFILTKIIFHDFYTQRLSFYALEEHLIPMGYRLFTIFTPVYSLSGEIWQCDALYLHDDAIS
;
A
#
# COMPACT_ATOMS: atom_id res chain seq x y z
N MET A 1 -0.17 -41.87 -10.38
CA MET A 1 -0.93 -43.05 -10.84
C MET A 1 -2.34 -42.60 -11.11
N VAL A 2 -2.88 -43.00 -12.26
CA VAL A 2 -4.23 -42.72 -12.76
C VAL A 2 -5.19 -43.79 -12.20
N GLU A 3 -6.47 -43.45 -12.11
CA GLU A 3 -7.65 -44.30 -11.85
C GLU A 3 -7.88 -44.79 -10.40
N ASP A 4 -8.83 -44.15 -9.70
CA ASP A 4 -10.12 -44.78 -9.33
C ASP A 4 -10.99 -43.82 -8.50
N TYR A 5 -11.93 -43.14 -9.14
CA TYR A 5 -13.09 -42.54 -8.48
C TYR A 5 -14.28 -42.62 -9.42
N THR A 6 -14.93 -43.78 -9.43
CA THR A 6 -16.35 -43.86 -9.81
C THR A 6 -17.11 -44.63 -8.73
N GLN A 7 -18.27 -44.07 -8.39
CA GLN A 7 -19.38 -44.66 -7.62
C GLN A 7 -19.33 -44.57 -6.08
N THR A 8 -19.78 -43.42 -5.58
CA THR A 8 -20.84 -43.37 -4.57
C THR A 8 -21.67 -42.09 -4.75
N THR A 9 -22.72 -42.18 -5.56
CA THR A 9 -23.98 -41.41 -5.42
C THR A 9 -24.91 -42.29 -4.57
N ASP A 10 -25.59 -41.85 -3.52
CA ASP A 10 -26.67 -40.86 -3.54
C ASP A 10 -26.93 -40.29 -2.13
N ARG A 11 -26.66 -38.99 -1.97
CA ARG A 11 -27.53 -37.99 -1.32
C ARG A 11 -27.21 -36.66 -2.00
N ILE A 12 -27.85 -36.39 -3.13
CA ILE A 12 -27.68 -35.13 -3.86
C ILE A 12 -28.35 -34.02 -3.03
N SER A 13 -27.58 -33.35 -2.16
CA SER A 13 -27.81 -31.94 -1.92
C SER A 13 -27.51 -31.24 -3.24
N LYS A 14 -28.51 -30.70 -3.93
CA LYS A 14 -28.27 -29.89 -5.14
C LYS A 14 -27.30 -28.77 -4.76
N THR A 15 -26.07 -28.84 -5.25
CA THR A 15 -25.17 -27.69 -5.26
C THR A 15 -25.83 -26.64 -6.14
N MET A 16 -26.17 -25.47 -5.59
CA MET A 16 -26.66 -24.35 -6.39
C MET A 16 -25.57 -23.95 -7.38
N VAL A 17 -25.93 -23.83 -8.66
CA VAL A 17 -25.02 -23.48 -9.75
C VAL A 17 -25.18 -22.01 -10.05
N PHE A 18 -24.08 -21.27 -9.96
CA PHE A 18 -23.97 -19.87 -10.33
C PHE A 18 -23.33 -19.76 -11.72
N TYR A 19 -23.71 -18.75 -12.49
CA TYR A 19 -23.44 -18.64 -13.93
C TYR A 19 -22.60 -17.41 -14.28
N SER A 20 -22.53 -16.40 -13.41
CA SER A 20 -21.79 -15.16 -13.65
C SER A 20 -20.27 -15.38 -13.75
N GLN A 21 -19.56 -14.47 -14.43
CA GLN A 21 -18.12 -14.59 -14.70
C GLN A 21 -17.26 -14.56 -13.42
N SER A 22 -17.67 -13.76 -12.44
CA SER A 22 -16.90 -13.39 -11.24
C SER A 22 -17.73 -13.54 -9.95
N GLU A 23 -18.66 -14.50 -9.92
CA GLU A 23 -19.57 -14.78 -8.78
C GLU A 23 -20.51 -13.60 -8.38
N GLN A 24 -20.83 -12.70 -9.30
CA GLN A 24 -21.75 -11.59 -9.06
C GLN A 24 -23.15 -12.06 -8.65
N ASP A 25 -23.70 -13.03 -9.37
CA ASP A 25 -25.01 -13.62 -9.09
C ASP A 25 -25.06 -14.31 -7.71
N ARG A 26 -23.97 -15.00 -7.33
CA ARG A 26 -23.79 -15.56 -5.98
C ARG A 26 -23.79 -14.49 -4.91
N PHE A 27 -23.01 -13.43 -5.09
CA PHE A 27 -22.94 -12.34 -4.13
C PHE A 27 -24.31 -11.69 -3.92
N ILE A 28 -25.00 -11.37 -5.01
CA ILE A 28 -26.32 -10.74 -4.98
C ILE A 28 -27.34 -11.68 -4.32
N PHE A 29 -27.31 -12.98 -4.63
CA PHE A 29 -28.15 -13.97 -3.97
C PHE A 29 -27.89 -14.04 -2.47
N GLU A 30 -26.65 -14.32 -2.06
CA GLU A 30 -26.33 -14.60 -0.66
C GLU A 30 -26.56 -13.38 0.26
N ASN A 31 -26.35 -12.17 -0.26
CA ASN A 31 -26.34 -10.95 0.57
C ASN A 31 -27.60 -10.10 0.44
N LEU A 32 -28.30 -10.14 -0.70
CA LEU A 32 -29.43 -9.23 -0.96
C LEU A 32 -30.77 -9.96 -1.04
N TYR A 33 -30.82 -11.12 -1.71
CA TYR A 33 -32.09 -11.72 -2.12
C TYR A 33 -32.28 -13.19 -1.72
N LYS A 34 -31.48 -13.71 -0.79
CA LYS A 34 -31.44 -15.15 -0.42
C LYS A 34 -32.83 -15.78 -0.21
N ASP A 35 -33.71 -15.04 0.46
CA ASP A 35 -35.06 -15.47 0.82
C ASP A 35 -36.17 -14.79 -0.02
N PHE A 36 -35.80 -13.95 -0.99
CA PHE A 36 -36.74 -13.26 -1.87
C PHE A 36 -37.01 -14.10 -3.13
N ARG A 37 -38.28 -14.25 -3.54
CA ARG A 37 -38.66 -15.10 -4.70
C ARG A 37 -39.45 -14.36 -5.77
N GLU A 38 -40.00 -13.19 -5.47
CA GLU A 38 -40.87 -12.43 -6.39
C GLU A 38 -40.10 -11.30 -7.09
N GLY A 39 -38.92 -11.61 -7.64
CA GLY A 39 -38.06 -10.60 -8.26
C GLY A 39 -38.25 -10.42 -9.75
N ILE A 40 -37.96 -9.21 -10.20
CA ILE A 40 -37.91 -8.81 -11.61
C ILE A 40 -36.49 -8.36 -11.94
N PHE A 41 -35.88 -8.97 -12.95
CA PHE A 41 -34.58 -8.52 -13.48
C PHE A 41 -34.70 -7.90 -14.88
N VAL A 42 -33.72 -7.09 -15.25
CA VAL A 42 -33.48 -6.68 -16.63
C VAL A 42 -32.00 -6.89 -16.92
N GLU A 43 -31.68 -7.62 -17.99
CA GLU A 43 -30.30 -7.86 -18.43
C GLU A 43 -30.10 -7.27 -19.83
N ILE A 44 -29.24 -6.25 -19.91
CA ILE A 44 -28.83 -5.58 -21.14
C ILE A 44 -27.46 -6.14 -21.54
N GLY A 45 -27.38 -6.73 -22.74
CA GLY A 45 -26.20 -7.48 -23.17
C GLY A 45 -26.27 -8.96 -22.80
N ALA A 46 -27.46 -9.56 -22.89
CA ALA A 46 -27.70 -10.92 -22.38
C ALA A 46 -26.99 -12.04 -23.17
N HIS A 47 -26.35 -11.75 -24.31
CA HIS A 47 -25.68 -12.72 -25.15
C HIS A 47 -26.57 -13.93 -25.50
N ASP A 48 -26.22 -15.14 -25.05
CA ASP A 48 -27.01 -16.36 -25.26
C ASP A 48 -27.87 -16.73 -24.06
N GLY A 49 -27.89 -15.89 -23.02
CA GLY A 49 -28.73 -16.03 -21.84
C GLY A 49 -28.23 -17.00 -20.78
N ILE A 50 -27.09 -17.69 -20.99
CA ILE A 50 -26.58 -18.66 -20.00
C ILE A 50 -25.11 -18.41 -19.70
N HIS A 51 -24.25 -18.33 -20.72
CA HIS A 51 -22.82 -18.19 -20.48
C HIS A 51 -22.57 -16.83 -19.84
N ILE A 52 -21.88 -16.84 -18.69
CA ILE A 52 -21.52 -15.66 -17.90
C ILE A 52 -22.71 -14.76 -17.50
N SER A 53 -23.96 -15.24 -17.56
CA SER A 53 -25.13 -14.43 -17.27
C SER A 53 -25.23 -14.06 -15.79
N ASN A 54 -25.55 -12.80 -15.53
CA ASN A 54 -25.77 -12.29 -14.18
C ASN A 54 -27.19 -12.56 -13.67
N THR A 55 -28.12 -12.93 -14.56
CA THR A 55 -29.55 -13.08 -14.19
C THR A 55 -30.11 -14.50 -14.40
N TYR A 56 -29.37 -15.41 -15.04
CA TYR A 56 -29.86 -16.77 -15.30
C TYR A 56 -30.14 -17.58 -14.03
N PHE A 57 -29.30 -17.43 -13.00
CA PHE A 57 -29.52 -18.02 -11.69
C PHE A 57 -30.87 -17.60 -11.08
N PHE A 58 -31.20 -16.30 -11.13
CA PHE A 58 -32.41 -15.75 -10.54
C PHE A 58 -33.68 -16.26 -11.25
N GLU A 59 -33.66 -16.39 -12.57
CA GLU A 59 -34.76 -17.04 -13.30
C GLU A 59 -34.91 -18.50 -12.89
N LYS A 60 -33.83 -19.27 -13.01
CA LYS A 60 -33.88 -20.73 -12.95
C LYS A 60 -34.06 -21.29 -11.55
N GLU A 61 -33.32 -20.75 -10.58
CA GLU A 61 -33.28 -21.27 -9.22
C GLU A 61 -34.21 -20.48 -8.27
N MET A 62 -34.48 -19.21 -8.56
CA MET A 62 -35.33 -18.36 -7.71
C MET A 62 -36.73 -18.08 -8.29
N GLY A 63 -36.98 -18.46 -9.54
CA GLY A 63 -38.27 -18.27 -10.20
C GLY A 63 -38.57 -16.81 -10.57
N TRP A 64 -37.55 -15.96 -10.67
CA TRP A 64 -37.73 -14.57 -11.06
C TRP A 64 -38.14 -14.46 -12.53
N THR A 65 -38.83 -13.37 -12.85
CA THR A 65 -39.18 -12.99 -14.23
C THR A 65 -38.38 -11.76 -14.65
N GLY A 66 -38.45 -11.35 -15.92
CA GLY A 66 -37.65 -10.22 -16.37
C GLY A 66 -37.65 -9.98 -17.87
N LEU A 67 -36.66 -9.17 -18.30
CA LEU A 67 -36.33 -8.92 -19.70
C LEU A 67 -34.86 -9.25 -19.96
N CYS A 68 -34.57 -9.91 -21.08
CA CYS A 68 -33.22 -10.05 -21.60
C CYS A 68 -33.10 -9.36 -22.97
N ILE A 69 -32.09 -8.51 -23.15
CA ILE A 69 -31.92 -7.70 -24.35
C ILE A 69 -30.58 -8.03 -25.00
N GLU A 70 -30.60 -8.39 -26.28
CA GLU A 70 -29.41 -8.75 -27.06
C GLU A 70 -29.55 -8.28 -28.53
N PRO A 71 -28.73 -7.34 -29.01
CA PRO A 71 -28.80 -6.84 -30.40
C PRO A 71 -28.30 -7.81 -31.47
N ARG A 72 -27.37 -8.71 -31.15
CA ARG A 72 -26.72 -9.60 -32.12
C ARG A 72 -27.64 -10.77 -32.46
N ALA A 73 -28.16 -10.79 -33.68
CA ALA A 73 -29.16 -11.78 -34.13
C ALA A 73 -28.79 -13.25 -33.83
N SER A 74 -27.52 -13.65 -33.98
CA SER A 74 -27.08 -15.02 -33.71
C SER A 74 -26.97 -15.37 -32.22
N ALA A 75 -26.72 -14.40 -31.35
CA ALA A 75 -26.79 -14.57 -29.91
C ALA A 75 -28.25 -14.56 -29.44
N PHE A 76 -29.03 -13.61 -29.94
CA PHE A 76 -30.46 -13.47 -29.67
C PHE A 76 -31.26 -14.74 -29.98
N GLN A 77 -30.97 -15.44 -31.08
CA GLN A 77 -31.61 -16.73 -31.38
C GLN A 77 -31.41 -17.75 -30.26
N LYS A 78 -30.18 -17.86 -29.74
CA LYS A 78 -29.87 -18.73 -28.60
C LYS A 78 -30.50 -18.24 -27.31
N LEU A 79 -30.54 -16.92 -27.11
CA LEU A 79 -31.18 -16.29 -25.95
C LEU A 79 -32.66 -16.72 -25.85
N VAL A 80 -33.40 -16.63 -26.95
CA VAL A 80 -34.82 -17.04 -27.01
C VAL A 80 -35.00 -18.54 -26.77
N GLU A 81 -34.04 -19.37 -27.19
CA GLU A 81 -34.07 -20.82 -26.91
C GLU A 81 -33.77 -21.14 -25.44
N ASN A 82 -32.90 -20.34 -24.81
CA ASN A 82 -32.36 -20.61 -23.48
C ASN A 82 -33.15 -20.00 -22.32
N ARG A 83 -33.93 -18.94 -22.57
CA ARG A 83 -34.66 -18.17 -21.55
C ARG A 83 -36.16 -18.36 -21.68
N GLN A 84 -36.86 -18.38 -20.54
CA GLN A 84 -38.33 -18.42 -20.48
C GLN A 84 -38.94 -17.02 -20.36
N VAL A 85 -38.13 -16.01 -20.04
CA VAL A 85 -38.55 -14.61 -19.95
C VAL A 85 -38.62 -13.93 -21.32
N ALA A 86 -39.20 -12.73 -21.37
CA ALA A 86 -39.27 -11.97 -22.62
C ALA A 86 -37.87 -11.54 -23.08
N CYS A 87 -37.56 -11.82 -24.34
CA CYS A 87 -36.28 -11.53 -24.97
C CYS A 87 -36.47 -10.53 -26.12
N LEU A 88 -35.63 -9.50 -26.18
CA LEU A 88 -35.74 -8.41 -27.15
C LEU A 88 -34.48 -8.26 -28.00
N ASN A 89 -34.65 -8.17 -29.32
CA ASN A 89 -33.55 -7.98 -30.27
C ASN A 89 -33.39 -6.49 -30.64
N CYS A 90 -32.85 -5.72 -29.72
CA CYS A 90 -32.60 -4.29 -29.90
C CYS A 90 -31.40 -3.84 -29.05
N CYS A 91 -30.88 -2.65 -29.33
CA CYS A 91 -29.97 -1.97 -28.40
C CYS A 91 -30.76 -1.12 -27.39
N ILE A 92 -30.13 -0.80 -26.26
CA ILE A 92 -30.64 0.21 -25.32
C ILE A 92 -29.80 1.48 -25.45
N GLY A 93 -30.46 2.65 -25.45
CA GLY A 93 -29.77 3.93 -25.55
C GLY A 93 -30.70 5.13 -25.33
N LEU A 94 -30.16 6.34 -25.50
CA LEU A 94 -30.79 7.62 -25.12
C LEU A 94 -32.13 7.92 -25.79
N LYS A 95 -32.32 7.47 -27.03
CA LYS A 95 -33.50 7.79 -27.83
C LYS A 95 -33.78 6.66 -28.81
N GLU A 96 -35.05 6.53 -29.20
CA GLU A 96 -35.46 5.55 -30.18
C GLU A 96 -35.00 5.98 -31.58
N GLU A 97 -34.08 5.22 -32.16
CA GLU A 97 -33.52 5.46 -33.48
C GLU A 97 -32.85 4.21 -34.04
N LYS A 98 -32.33 4.28 -35.27
CA LYS A 98 -31.44 3.25 -35.82
C LYS A 98 -29.99 3.65 -35.64
N VAL A 99 -29.16 2.72 -35.18
CA VAL A 99 -27.71 2.93 -35.00
C VAL A 99 -26.88 1.89 -35.71
N LEU A 100 -25.64 2.26 -36.03
CA LEU A 100 -24.63 1.30 -36.47
C LEU A 100 -24.10 0.54 -35.26
N PHE A 101 -24.33 -0.77 -35.29
CA PHE A 101 -23.86 -1.73 -34.30
C PHE A 101 -22.73 -2.57 -34.93
N LEU A 102 -21.60 -2.66 -34.24
CA LEU A 102 -20.48 -3.49 -34.67
C LEU A 102 -20.62 -4.89 -34.04
N ASN A 103 -20.70 -5.91 -34.89
CA ASN A 103 -20.61 -7.30 -34.46
C ASN A 103 -19.12 -7.69 -34.35
N ALA A 104 -18.63 -7.87 -33.13
CA ALA A 104 -17.25 -8.25 -32.80
C ALA A 104 -17.20 -9.39 -31.77
N GLY A 105 -18.21 -10.26 -31.73
CA GLY A 105 -18.30 -11.35 -30.75
C GLY A 105 -18.79 -10.82 -29.40
N LEU A 106 -18.09 -11.15 -28.31
CA LEU A 106 -18.39 -10.58 -26.99
C LEU A 106 -18.09 -9.06 -26.93
N LEU A 107 -17.20 -8.56 -27.80
CA LEU A 107 -16.82 -7.14 -27.87
C LEU A 107 -17.79 -6.28 -28.72
N SER A 108 -19.04 -6.72 -28.89
CA SER A 108 -19.99 -6.05 -29.79
C SER A 108 -20.66 -4.85 -29.13
N GLY A 109 -20.99 -3.80 -29.88
CA GLY A 109 -21.57 -2.59 -29.30
C GLY A 109 -21.97 -1.52 -30.31
N ILE A 110 -22.52 -0.42 -29.79
CA ILE A 110 -22.87 0.76 -30.59
C ILE A 110 -21.58 1.51 -30.94
N LEU A 111 -21.24 1.58 -32.23
CA LEU A 111 -19.93 2.05 -32.68
C LEU A 111 -19.59 3.49 -32.22
N ARG A 112 -20.60 4.36 -32.15
CA ARG A 112 -20.42 5.77 -31.73
C ARG A 112 -20.22 5.95 -30.21
N GLU A 113 -20.45 4.91 -29.43
CA GLU A 113 -20.31 4.89 -27.97
C GLU A 113 -18.98 4.28 -27.52
N TYR A 114 -18.21 3.68 -28.44
CA TYR A 114 -16.93 3.09 -28.10
C TYR A 114 -15.87 4.09 -27.62
N ASP A 115 -15.21 3.71 -26.53
CA ASP A 115 -13.93 4.31 -26.14
C ASP A 115 -12.82 3.92 -27.14
N LYS A 116 -11.82 4.79 -27.30
CA LYS A 116 -10.67 4.52 -28.16
C LYS A 116 -9.93 3.24 -27.76
N GLN A 117 -9.83 2.96 -26.46
CA GLN A 117 -9.18 1.75 -25.94
C GLN A 117 -9.98 0.49 -26.28
N HIS A 118 -11.31 0.60 -26.36
CA HIS A 118 -12.15 -0.52 -26.81
C HIS A 118 -11.88 -0.86 -28.28
N ILE A 119 -11.77 0.18 -29.13
CA ILE A 119 -11.42 0.02 -30.54
C ILE A 119 -10.04 -0.65 -30.68
N GLU A 120 -9.04 -0.22 -29.92
CA GLU A 120 -7.71 -0.84 -29.90
C GLU A 120 -7.76 -2.32 -29.42
N ARG A 121 -8.61 -2.64 -28.43
CA ARG A 121 -8.82 -4.02 -27.95
C ARG A 121 -9.41 -4.90 -29.06
N ILE A 122 -10.41 -4.42 -29.78
CA ILE A 122 -10.99 -5.12 -30.94
C ILE A 122 -9.91 -5.34 -32.01
N GLU A 123 -9.18 -4.28 -32.40
CA GLU A 123 -8.12 -4.37 -33.40
C GLU A 123 -7.04 -5.39 -33.02
N ASN A 124 -6.63 -5.40 -31.75
CA ASN A 124 -5.67 -6.37 -31.23
C ASN A 124 -6.21 -7.80 -31.20
N TYR A 125 -7.47 -7.99 -30.80
CA TYR A 125 -8.10 -9.30 -30.71
C TYR A 125 -8.25 -9.97 -32.09
N PHE A 126 -8.58 -9.19 -33.11
CA PHE A 126 -8.80 -9.68 -34.48
C PHE A 126 -7.55 -9.66 -35.36
N ARG A 127 -6.43 -9.07 -34.90
CA ARG A 127 -5.15 -8.96 -35.65
C ARG A 127 -4.71 -10.28 -36.29
N ASP A 128 -4.78 -11.37 -35.53
CA ASP A 128 -4.30 -12.70 -35.95
C ASP A 128 -5.45 -13.68 -36.27
N LYS A 129 -6.70 -13.19 -36.31
CA LYS A 129 -7.92 -13.99 -36.58
C LYS A 129 -8.76 -13.42 -37.74
N PRO A 130 -8.19 -13.22 -38.95
CA PRO A 130 -8.88 -12.57 -40.07
C PRO A 130 -10.10 -13.34 -40.60
N SER A 131 -10.25 -14.62 -40.25
CA SER A 131 -11.41 -15.45 -40.62
C SER A 131 -12.66 -15.20 -39.77
N GLN A 132 -12.55 -14.48 -38.65
CA GLN A 132 -13.73 -14.02 -37.90
C GLN A 132 -14.13 -12.63 -38.42
N GLN A 133 -15.31 -12.56 -39.05
CA GLN A 133 -15.71 -11.38 -39.80
C GLN A 133 -16.33 -10.34 -38.87
N LEU A 134 -15.63 -9.23 -38.65
CA LEU A 134 -16.25 -7.99 -38.16
C LEU A 134 -17.32 -7.56 -39.17
N SER A 135 -18.52 -7.26 -38.69
CA SER A 135 -19.60 -6.78 -39.57
C SER A 135 -20.36 -5.64 -38.90
N LEU A 136 -20.70 -4.62 -39.69
CA LEU A 136 -21.60 -3.55 -39.26
C LEU A 136 -23.04 -3.90 -39.63
N GLN A 137 -23.96 -3.70 -38.70
CA GLN A 137 -25.39 -3.86 -38.93
C GLN A 137 -26.16 -2.65 -38.38
N TRP A 138 -27.32 -2.36 -38.97
CA TRP A 138 -28.26 -1.42 -38.39
C TRP A 138 -29.08 -2.13 -37.32
N SER A 139 -29.11 -1.58 -36.11
CA SER A 139 -29.93 -2.07 -35.00
C SER A 139 -30.89 -0.98 -34.55
N ASP A 140 -32.10 -1.38 -34.16
CA ASP A 140 -33.06 -0.49 -33.51
C ASP A 140 -32.63 -0.25 -32.06
N VAL A 141 -32.62 1.00 -31.63
CA VAL A 141 -32.42 1.42 -30.24
C VAL A 141 -33.78 1.65 -29.60
N ARG A 142 -33.97 1.10 -28.40
CA ARG A 142 -35.11 1.40 -27.52
C ARG A 142 -34.60 2.05 -26.24
N THR A 143 -35.46 2.78 -25.54
CA THR A 143 -35.13 3.27 -24.20
C THR A 143 -35.58 2.23 -23.17
N LEU A 144 -34.89 2.14 -22.02
CA LEU A 144 -35.32 1.22 -20.97
C LEU A 144 -36.75 1.55 -20.49
N SER A 145 -37.08 2.84 -20.40
CA SER A 145 -38.41 3.30 -19.99
C SER A 145 -39.53 2.81 -20.92
N SER A 146 -39.33 2.85 -22.25
CA SER A 146 -40.37 2.38 -23.18
C SER A 146 -40.57 0.87 -23.13
N LEU A 147 -39.50 0.09 -22.88
CA LEU A 147 -39.59 -1.35 -22.68
C LEU A 147 -40.27 -1.71 -21.36
N CYS A 148 -39.94 -1.01 -20.27
CA CYS A 148 -40.61 -1.21 -18.99
C CYS A 148 -42.12 -0.93 -19.09
N ASP A 149 -42.53 0.14 -19.79
CA ASP A 149 -43.94 0.44 -20.05
C ASP A 149 -44.64 -0.66 -20.86
N GLU A 150 -44.01 -1.08 -21.96
CA GLU A 150 -44.52 -2.13 -22.87
C GLU A 150 -44.77 -3.45 -22.13
N HIS A 151 -43.87 -3.82 -21.22
CA HIS A 151 -43.94 -5.05 -20.45
C HIS A 151 -44.60 -4.90 -19.06
N GLY A 152 -45.11 -3.71 -18.72
CA GLY A 152 -45.76 -3.45 -17.44
C GLY A 152 -44.85 -3.55 -16.22
N ILE A 153 -43.54 -3.37 -16.40
CA ILE A 153 -42.54 -3.41 -15.33
C ILE A 153 -42.54 -2.06 -14.61
N LYS A 154 -42.93 -2.08 -13.34
CA LYS A 154 -42.99 -0.88 -12.48
C LYS A 154 -41.83 -0.76 -11.51
N LYS A 155 -41.02 -1.82 -11.40
CA LYS A 155 -39.87 -1.92 -10.50
C LYS A 155 -38.93 -3.00 -11.01
N VAL A 156 -37.63 -2.77 -10.89
CA VAL A 156 -36.59 -3.74 -11.22
C VAL A 156 -35.78 -4.03 -9.96
N ASN A 157 -35.71 -5.30 -9.56
CA ASN A 157 -34.89 -5.72 -8.42
C ASN A 157 -33.41 -5.77 -8.81
N LEU A 158 -33.11 -6.33 -9.99
CA LEU A 158 -31.75 -6.44 -10.52
C LEU A 158 -31.67 -5.95 -11.97
N LEU A 159 -30.95 -4.85 -12.19
CA LEU A 159 -30.59 -4.36 -13.51
C LEU A 159 -29.13 -4.73 -13.79
N SER A 160 -28.86 -5.60 -14.76
CA SER A 160 -27.52 -5.91 -15.26
C SER A 160 -27.28 -5.17 -16.56
N ILE A 161 -26.21 -4.38 -16.63
CA ILE A 161 -25.78 -3.64 -17.81
C ILE A 161 -24.36 -4.09 -18.16
N ASP A 162 -24.27 -4.89 -19.21
CA ASP A 162 -23.02 -5.43 -19.74
C ASP A 162 -22.98 -5.03 -21.23
N THR A 163 -22.50 -3.82 -21.47
CA THR A 163 -22.42 -3.26 -22.82
C THR A 163 -21.04 -2.71 -23.01
N GLU A 164 -20.37 -3.00 -24.12
CA GLU A 164 -18.96 -2.62 -24.31
C GLU A 164 -18.77 -1.11 -24.66
N GLY A 165 -19.24 -0.20 -23.80
CA GLY A 165 -19.02 1.25 -23.89
C GLY A 165 -20.25 2.19 -23.84
N GLY A 166 -21.44 1.72 -23.46
CA GLY A 166 -22.68 2.52 -23.43
C GLY A 166 -23.36 2.68 -22.06
N GLU A 167 -22.75 2.14 -21.01
CA GLU A 167 -23.37 1.85 -19.72
C GLU A 167 -23.93 3.11 -19.04
N LEU A 168 -23.10 4.16 -18.94
CA LEU A 168 -23.51 5.43 -18.33
C LEU A 168 -24.63 6.13 -19.12
N GLU A 169 -24.59 6.06 -20.44
CA GLU A 169 -25.63 6.66 -21.27
C GLU A 169 -26.95 5.90 -21.13
N ILE A 170 -26.91 4.58 -21.01
CA ILE A 170 -28.09 3.76 -20.67
C ILE A 170 -28.64 4.17 -19.31
N LEU A 171 -27.80 4.30 -18.28
CA LEU A 171 -28.20 4.72 -16.94
C LEU A 171 -28.87 6.10 -16.94
N LYS A 172 -28.36 7.05 -17.73
CA LYS A 172 -28.93 8.40 -17.91
C LYS A 172 -30.35 8.39 -18.49
N THR A 173 -30.79 7.29 -19.11
CA THR A 173 -32.17 7.16 -19.64
C THR A 173 -33.20 6.71 -18.63
N ILE A 174 -32.75 6.24 -17.46
CA ILE A 174 -33.64 5.60 -16.50
C ILE A 174 -34.34 6.68 -15.68
N ASP A 175 -35.67 6.70 -15.78
CA ASP A 175 -36.50 7.43 -14.83
C ASP A 175 -36.67 6.57 -13.58
N PHE A 176 -35.75 6.74 -12.62
CA PHE A 176 -35.75 6.00 -11.36
C PHE A 176 -36.96 6.29 -10.47
N GLN A 177 -37.69 7.38 -10.69
CA GLN A 177 -38.93 7.66 -9.97
C GLN A 177 -40.08 6.83 -10.53
N LYS A 178 -40.15 6.72 -11.86
CA LYS A 178 -41.18 5.94 -12.54
C LYS A 178 -40.94 4.43 -12.46
N THR A 179 -39.69 4.00 -12.64
CA THR A 179 -39.27 2.59 -12.56
C THR A 179 -38.09 2.48 -11.57
N PRO A 180 -38.36 2.36 -10.27
CA PRO A 180 -37.31 2.21 -9.28
C PRO A 180 -36.50 0.95 -9.53
N VAL A 181 -35.17 1.07 -9.38
CA VAL A 181 -34.22 -0.04 -9.47
C VAL A 181 -33.61 -0.27 -8.10
N GLU A 182 -33.53 -1.51 -7.63
CA GLU A 182 -32.97 -1.80 -6.30
C GLU A 182 -31.48 -2.10 -6.33
N THR A 183 -31.04 -2.87 -7.32
CA THR A 183 -29.64 -3.26 -7.50
C THR A 183 -29.26 -3.10 -8.97
N ILE A 184 -28.14 -2.43 -9.21
CA ILE A 184 -27.56 -2.21 -10.53
C ILE A 184 -26.21 -2.91 -10.55
N LEU A 185 -26.04 -3.86 -11.45
CA LEU A 185 -24.75 -4.44 -11.80
C LEU A 185 -24.34 -3.80 -13.12
N CYS A 186 -23.17 -3.18 -13.13
CA CYS A 186 -22.69 -2.45 -14.29
C CYS A 186 -21.22 -2.74 -14.56
N GLU A 187 -20.91 -3.12 -15.80
CA GLU A 187 -19.52 -3.27 -16.24
C GLU A 187 -18.83 -1.90 -16.36
N ASP A 188 -17.52 -1.87 -16.10
CA ASP A 188 -16.64 -0.74 -16.41
C ASP A 188 -15.37 -1.24 -17.09
N ASN A 189 -15.32 -1.07 -18.40
CA ASN A 189 -14.25 -1.61 -19.23
C ASN A 189 -13.04 -0.68 -19.39
N TYR A 190 -13.18 0.65 -19.22
CA TYR A 190 -12.19 1.63 -19.71
C TYR A 190 -11.91 2.85 -18.82
N GLY A 191 -12.27 2.80 -17.52
CA GLY A 191 -11.79 3.77 -16.54
C GLY A 191 -12.69 5.01 -16.36
N ASN A 192 -13.93 4.95 -16.81
CA ASN A 192 -14.97 5.96 -16.54
C ASN A 192 -15.82 5.60 -15.31
N PHE A 193 -15.39 4.61 -14.51
CA PHE A 193 -16.07 4.16 -13.29
C PHE A 193 -16.50 5.32 -12.38
N GLU A 194 -15.66 6.35 -12.25
CA GLU A 194 -15.90 7.44 -11.32
C GLU A 194 -17.04 8.36 -11.81
N GLU A 195 -17.16 8.57 -13.13
CA GLU A 195 -18.30 9.32 -13.69
C GLU A 195 -19.60 8.53 -13.49
N LEU A 196 -19.56 7.22 -13.78
CA LEU A 196 -20.68 6.31 -13.58
C LEU A 196 -21.13 6.25 -12.13
N ARG A 197 -20.17 6.09 -11.21
CA ARG A 197 -20.42 6.04 -9.76
C ARG A 197 -20.95 7.37 -9.24
N ASN A 198 -20.41 8.51 -9.70
CA ASN A 198 -20.92 9.82 -9.31
C ASN A 198 -22.36 10.04 -9.79
N TYR A 199 -22.68 9.61 -11.02
CA TYR A 199 -24.05 9.65 -11.53
C TYR A 199 -25.00 8.83 -10.65
N LEU A 200 -24.66 7.57 -10.37
CA LEU A 200 -25.49 6.69 -9.53
C LEU A 200 -25.60 7.17 -8.08
N ARG A 201 -24.54 7.75 -7.50
CA ARG A 201 -24.59 8.38 -6.17
C ARG A 201 -25.60 9.52 -6.13
N ASN A 202 -25.67 10.34 -7.17
CA ASN A 202 -26.67 11.42 -7.27
C ASN A 202 -28.10 10.90 -7.43
N GLN A 203 -28.28 9.62 -7.77
CA GLN A 203 -29.57 8.92 -7.79
C GLN A 203 -29.83 8.12 -6.50
N GLU A 204 -29.09 8.40 -5.41
CA GLU A 204 -29.16 7.72 -4.12
C GLU A 204 -28.81 6.21 -4.17
N TYR A 205 -27.80 5.83 -4.96
CA TYR A 205 -27.19 4.50 -4.91
C TYR A 205 -25.82 4.52 -4.24
N VAL A 206 -25.48 3.40 -3.61
CA VAL A 206 -24.18 3.17 -2.97
C VAL A 206 -23.47 2.02 -3.68
N LEU A 207 -22.18 2.18 -3.96
CA LEU A 207 -21.35 1.07 -4.43
C LEU A 207 -21.17 0.05 -3.30
N CYS A 208 -21.72 -1.14 -3.47
CA CYS A 208 -21.62 -2.22 -2.49
C CYS A 208 -20.28 -2.99 -2.64
N LYS A 209 -19.99 -3.47 -3.85
CA LYS A 209 -18.80 -4.30 -4.13
C LYS A 209 -18.37 -4.18 -5.59
N ARG A 210 -17.08 -4.40 -5.85
CA ARG A 210 -16.57 -4.69 -7.20
C ARG A 210 -16.15 -6.15 -7.30
N LEU A 211 -16.51 -6.79 -8.41
CA LEU A 211 -16.16 -8.17 -8.72
C LEU A 211 -15.72 -8.23 -10.18
N GLY A 212 -14.43 -8.46 -10.41
CA GLY A 212 -13.84 -8.26 -11.74
C GLY A 212 -13.90 -6.79 -12.15
N ASN A 213 -14.37 -6.53 -13.37
CA ASN A 213 -14.56 -5.18 -13.89
C ASN A 213 -15.87 -4.54 -13.41
N ASP A 214 -16.79 -5.31 -12.84
CA ASP A 214 -18.16 -4.86 -12.56
C ASP A 214 -18.30 -4.19 -11.20
N GLY A 215 -19.13 -3.15 -11.15
CA GLY A 215 -19.63 -2.54 -9.92
C GLY A 215 -21.06 -3.00 -9.59
N ILE A 216 -21.28 -3.39 -8.34
CA ILE A 216 -22.61 -3.68 -7.79
C ILE A 216 -23.06 -2.50 -6.95
N PHE A 217 -24.07 -1.79 -7.41
CA PHE A 217 -24.65 -0.61 -6.77
C PHE A 217 -26.03 -0.96 -6.19
N ILE A 218 -26.30 -0.51 -4.97
CA ILE A 218 -27.54 -0.80 -4.25
C ILE A 218 -28.21 0.53 -3.89
N GLN A 219 -29.53 0.60 -4.07
CA GLN A 219 -30.32 1.75 -3.62
C GLN A 219 -30.12 1.95 -2.12
N LYS A 220 -29.81 3.17 -1.70
CA LYS A 220 -29.45 3.51 -0.32
C LYS A 220 -30.50 3.06 0.70
N ASP A 221 -31.79 3.26 0.43
CA ASP A 221 -32.88 2.81 1.31
C ASP A 221 -32.89 1.27 1.50
N LEU A 222 -32.61 0.52 0.44
CA LEU A 222 -32.51 -0.93 0.51
C LEU A 222 -31.28 -1.35 1.32
N MET A 223 -30.16 -0.67 1.09
CA MET A 223 -28.93 -0.88 1.84
C MET A 223 -29.18 -0.67 3.34
N GLU A 224 -29.76 0.48 3.73
CA GLU A 224 -30.11 0.77 5.13
C GLU A 224 -31.05 -0.27 5.75
N LYS A 225 -32.02 -0.80 5.00
CA LYS A 225 -32.89 -1.90 5.47
C LYS A 225 -32.14 -3.21 5.70
N ILE A 226 -31.19 -3.55 4.82
CA ILE A 226 -30.36 -4.75 4.98
C ILE A 226 -29.49 -4.64 6.23
N LEU A 227 -28.99 -3.44 6.51
CA LEU A 227 -28.09 -3.14 7.63
C LEU A 227 -28.82 -3.08 8.98
N ASN A 228 -30.06 -2.58 8.99
CA ASN A 228 -30.89 -2.50 10.21
C ASN A 228 -31.56 -3.82 10.60
N ASN A 229 -31.45 -4.87 9.78
CA ASN A 229 -31.88 -6.21 10.14
C ASN A 229 -30.79 -6.85 11.02
N GLU A 230 -31.12 -7.18 12.29
CA GLU A 230 -30.21 -7.65 13.36
C GLU A 230 -29.33 -8.89 13.01
N ASN A 231 -29.50 -9.49 11.83
CA ASN A 231 -28.72 -10.64 11.36
C ASN A 231 -27.60 -10.31 10.36
N ASN A 232 -27.39 -9.05 9.92
CA ASN A 232 -26.37 -8.70 8.93
C ASN A 232 -25.41 -7.56 9.37
N ASN A 233 -24.95 -7.61 10.62
CA ASN A 233 -23.88 -6.75 11.17
C ASN A 233 -22.47 -7.07 10.61
N ARG A 234 -22.30 -7.17 9.29
CA ARG A 234 -20.98 -7.29 8.66
C ARG A 234 -20.72 -6.31 7.52
N ILE A 235 -21.76 -5.64 7.02
CA ILE A 235 -21.63 -4.81 5.81
C ILE A 235 -21.47 -3.32 6.17
N LEU A 236 -21.94 -2.86 7.33
CA LEU A 236 -21.72 -1.47 7.78
C LEU A 236 -20.31 -1.25 8.33
N ASP A 237 -19.77 -2.22 9.07
CA ASP A 237 -18.42 -2.11 9.63
C ASP A 237 -17.40 -2.01 8.47
N ASP A 238 -17.54 -2.81 7.41
CA ASP A 238 -16.65 -2.77 6.24
C ASP A 238 -16.81 -1.53 5.32
N GLN A 239 -17.93 -0.80 5.36
CA GLN A 239 -18.16 0.37 4.50
C GLN A 239 -17.97 1.71 5.22
N ILE A 240 -18.22 1.80 6.52
CA ILE A 240 -17.84 2.97 7.33
C ILE A 240 -16.34 2.95 7.63
N GLU A 241 -15.70 1.78 7.70
CA GLU A 241 -14.23 1.64 7.72
C GLU A 241 -13.56 2.01 6.38
N ARG A 242 -14.31 2.24 5.29
CA ARG A 242 -13.73 2.69 4.00
C ARG A 242 -13.71 4.21 3.80
N LEU A 243 -14.32 4.98 4.70
CA LEU A 243 -14.17 6.44 4.74
C LEU A 243 -13.27 6.91 5.88
N SER A 244 -12.67 5.96 6.60
CA SER A 244 -11.71 6.28 7.62
C SER A 244 -10.36 6.55 6.96
N TYR A 245 -9.86 7.77 7.17
CA TYR A 245 -8.59 8.20 6.64
C TYR A 245 -7.48 7.49 7.40
N GLN A 246 -6.84 6.55 6.70
CA GLN A 246 -5.63 5.92 7.20
C GLN A 246 -4.47 6.92 7.16
N LEU A 247 -3.94 7.23 8.35
CA LEU A 247 -2.79 8.10 8.53
C LEU A 247 -1.61 7.65 7.67
N GLY A 248 -0.98 8.60 6.98
CA GLY A 248 0.13 8.36 6.08
C GLY A 248 -0.26 8.23 4.61
N ASN A 249 -1.54 8.13 4.25
CA ASN A 249 -1.94 8.02 2.84
C ASN A 249 -2.02 9.39 2.15
N PHE A 250 -1.28 9.57 1.05
CA PHE A 250 -1.37 10.81 0.27
C PHE A 250 -2.62 10.79 -0.62
N ILE A 251 -3.50 11.76 -0.44
CA ILE A 251 -4.70 11.96 -1.25
C ILE A 251 -4.39 12.95 -2.37
N TRP A 252 -4.40 12.48 -3.60
CA TRP A 252 -4.42 13.37 -4.76
C TRP A 252 -5.82 13.95 -4.94
N LEU A 253 -5.95 15.27 -5.07
CA LEU A 253 -7.22 15.97 -5.31
C LEU A 253 -7.48 16.13 -6.82
N LYS A 254 -7.05 15.12 -7.60
CA LYS A 254 -7.19 15.03 -9.06
C LYS A 254 -8.10 13.87 -9.37
N ASN A 255 -9.22 14.10 -10.05
CA ASN A 255 -10.07 13.03 -10.58
C ASN A 255 -10.41 11.90 -9.56
N THR A 256 -10.60 12.23 -8.29
CA THR A 256 -10.75 11.30 -7.16
C THR A 256 -11.99 11.58 -6.31
N ASP A 257 -12.34 10.60 -5.47
CA ASP A 257 -13.45 10.55 -4.52
C ASP A 257 -13.42 11.72 -3.50
N ILE A 258 -14.10 12.84 -3.79
CA ILE A 258 -14.12 14.06 -2.96
C ILE A 258 -15.11 14.03 -1.78
N ASN A 259 -15.47 12.85 -1.27
CA ASN A 259 -16.52 12.69 -0.23
C ASN A 259 -16.18 13.40 1.10
N PHE A 260 -14.92 13.75 1.32
CA PHE A 260 -14.44 14.51 2.48
C PHE A 260 -14.39 16.02 2.24
N LEU A 261 -14.61 16.53 1.03
CA LEU A 261 -14.62 17.97 0.75
C LEU A 261 -16.02 18.54 1.03
N GLN A 262 -16.10 19.61 1.82
CA GLN A 262 -17.36 20.35 2.04
C GLN A 262 -17.13 21.86 1.94
N GLY A 263 -18.22 22.61 1.71
CA GLY A 263 -18.15 24.05 1.50
C GLY A 263 -17.73 24.41 0.07
N HIS A 264 -16.99 25.50 -0.07
CA HIS A 264 -16.77 26.12 -1.38
C HIS A 264 -15.51 25.58 -2.08
N TRP A 265 -15.68 24.51 -2.83
CA TRP A 265 -14.64 23.94 -3.70
C TRP A 265 -15.08 23.98 -5.16
N SER A 266 -14.15 24.24 -6.07
CA SER A 266 -14.43 24.10 -7.50
C SER A 266 -14.60 22.62 -7.87
N VAL A 267 -15.13 22.34 -9.05
CA VAL A 267 -15.06 20.97 -9.61
C VAL A 267 -13.57 20.59 -9.77
N PRO A 268 -13.12 19.42 -9.27
CA PRO A 268 -11.76 18.94 -9.50
C PRO A 268 -11.48 18.77 -10.99
N ASN A 269 -10.25 19.02 -11.40
CA ASN A 269 -9.79 18.72 -12.75
C ASN A 269 -8.55 17.80 -12.70
N ASN A 270 -7.93 17.55 -13.86
CA ASN A 270 -6.75 16.69 -13.99
C ASN A 270 -5.54 17.11 -13.13
N TRP A 271 -5.52 18.31 -12.57
CA TRP A 271 -4.37 18.86 -11.83
C TRP A 271 -4.67 19.25 -10.38
N GLY A 272 -5.93 19.30 -9.96
CA GLY A 272 -6.29 19.66 -8.59
C GLY A 272 -7.67 20.31 -8.45
N ILE A 273 -7.87 21.00 -7.33
CA ILE A 273 -9.12 21.68 -6.98
C ILE A 273 -8.87 23.08 -6.38
N TRP A 274 -9.73 24.05 -6.71
CA TRP A 274 -9.64 25.42 -6.18
C TRP A 274 -10.53 25.62 -4.97
N VAL A 275 -10.08 26.48 -4.04
CA VAL A 275 -10.97 27.12 -3.06
C VAL A 275 -11.88 28.10 -3.82
N ASP A 276 -13.18 27.84 -3.86
CA ASP A 276 -14.15 28.60 -4.67
C ASP A 276 -14.91 29.65 -3.83
N GLY A 277 -14.17 30.55 -3.19
CA GLY A 277 -14.73 31.58 -2.30
C GLY A 277 -13.78 31.95 -1.17
N GLU A 278 -14.32 32.46 -0.06
CA GLU A 278 -13.51 32.87 1.10
C GLU A 278 -13.14 31.69 2.02
N LYS A 279 -13.90 30.59 1.97
CA LYS A 279 -13.76 29.46 2.91
C LYS A 279 -14.01 28.12 2.24
N ALA A 280 -13.17 27.13 2.50
CA ALA A 280 -13.39 25.75 2.10
C ALA A 280 -12.97 24.76 3.19
N SER A 281 -13.68 23.63 3.31
CA SER A 281 -13.50 22.68 4.41
C SER A 281 -13.16 21.27 3.92
N ILE A 282 -12.35 20.56 4.69
CA ILE A 282 -12.01 19.15 4.55
C ILE A 282 -12.46 18.44 5.82
N HIS A 283 -13.31 17.43 5.69
CA HIS A 283 -13.90 16.65 6.77
C HIS A 283 -13.44 15.20 6.69
N LEU A 284 -12.56 14.80 7.59
CA LEU A 284 -11.98 13.46 7.62
C LEU A 284 -12.42 12.72 8.88
N LYS A 285 -12.80 11.45 8.73
CA LYS A 285 -12.98 10.56 9.88
C LYS A 285 -11.71 9.74 10.04
N LEU A 286 -11.09 9.73 11.22
CA LEU A 286 -9.88 8.96 11.49
C LEU A 286 -10.24 7.54 11.95
N ASP A 287 -9.35 6.57 11.72
CA ASP A 287 -9.52 5.17 12.15
C ASP A 287 -9.46 5.02 13.68
N SER A 288 -8.75 5.92 14.36
CA SER A 288 -8.52 5.88 15.80
C SER A 288 -8.17 7.28 16.35
N LEU A 289 -8.40 7.49 17.65
CA LEU A 289 -8.01 8.73 18.32
C LEU A 289 -6.48 8.80 18.33
N PRO A 290 -5.88 9.87 17.81
CA PRO A 290 -4.43 9.98 17.83
C PRO A 290 -3.97 10.31 19.26
N HIS A 291 -3.11 9.47 19.82
CA HIS A 291 -2.39 9.76 21.07
C HIS A 291 -1.17 10.67 20.87
N ASP A 292 -0.92 11.06 19.62
CA ASP A 292 0.21 11.85 19.16
C ASP A 292 -0.33 13.01 18.30
N ASN A 293 0.41 14.12 18.23
CA ASN A 293 0.02 15.20 17.33
C ASN A 293 0.03 14.71 15.88
N LEU A 294 -0.77 15.35 15.04
CA LEU A 294 -0.82 15.08 13.61
C LEU A 294 -0.10 16.18 12.84
N VAL A 295 0.31 15.86 11.61
CA VAL A 295 0.86 16.83 10.66
C VAL A 295 0.09 16.72 9.36
N LEU A 296 -0.50 17.84 8.92
CA LEU A 296 -1.12 18.00 7.61
C LEU A 296 -0.09 18.54 6.62
N LEU A 297 0.20 17.79 5.57
CA LEU A 297 0.94 18.21 4.40
C LEU A 297 -0.05 18.60 3.29
N LEU A 298 0.10 19.79 2.74
CA LEU A 298 -0.64 20.29 1.58
C LEU A 298 0.31 20.42 0.38
N ALA A 299 -0.08 19.83 -0.75
CA ALA A 299 0.51 20.10 -2.05
C ALA A 299 -0.33 21.18 -2.75
N ILE A 300 0.16 22.41 -2.75
CA ILE A 300 -0.49 23.58 -3.34
C ILE A 300 0.06 23.71 -4.76
N ARG A 301 -0.77 23.49 -5.78
CA ARG A 301 -0.40 23.58 -7.19
C ARG A 301 -0.04 25.01 -7.60
N GLN A 302 -0.87 25.97 -7.19
CA GLN A 302 -0.83 27.36 -7.65
C GLN A 302 -1.48 28.29 -6.61
N VAL A 303 -1.03 29.54 -6.59
CA VAL A 303 -1.58 30.61 -5.75
C VAL A 303 -1.83 31.81 -6.66
N PHE A 304 -3.05 32.36 -6.68
CA PHE A 304 -3.36 33.60 -7.41
C PHE A 304 -3.71 34.75 -6.46
N SER A 305 -3.27 35.96 -6.84
CA SER A 305 -3.52 37.24 -6.16
C SER A 305 -3.55 38.37 -7.20
N ILE A 306 -4.54 39.26 -7.11
CA ILE A 306 -4.85 40.30 -8.12
C ILE A 306 -3.75 41.35 -8.25
N SER A 307 -2.94 41.59 -7.22
CA SER A 307 -1.99 42.72 -7.16
C SER A 307 -0.50 42.31 -7.15
N ASN A 308 -0.16 41.05 -7.47
CA ASN A 308 1.16 40.47 -7.17
C ASN A 308 1.54 40.55 -5.67
N GLU A 309 0.61 40.92 -4.79
CA GLU A 309 0.78 40.91 -3.34
C GLU A 309 0.51 39.52 -2.76
N LYS A 310 0.95 39.32 -1.51
CA LYS A 310 0.85 38.05 -0.80
C LYS A 310 -0.61 37.68 -0.50
N LEU A 311 -0.97 36.41 -0.69
CA LEU A 311 -2.22 35.82 -0.25
C LEU A 311 -2.09 35.35 1.20
N SER A 312 -2.91 35.89 2.11
CA SER A 312 -2.97 35.38 3.49
C SER A 312 -4.02 34.26 3.58
N VAL A 313 -3.61 33.11 4.12
CA VAL A 313 -4.47 31.94 4.30
C VAL A 313 -4.39 31.49 5.75
N LYS A 314 -5.55 31.33 6.38
CA LYS A 314 -5.67 30.80 7.74
C LYS A 314 -6.15 29.36 7.68
N PHE A 315 -5.52 28.51 8.48
CA PHE A 315 -5.89 27.11 8.61
C PHE A 315 -6.42 26.85 10.02
N PHE A 316 -7.56 26.18 10.13
CA PHE A 316 -8.16 25.80 11.40
C PHE A 316 -8.38 24.29 11.47
N SER A 317 -8.33 23.73 12.67
CA SER A 317 -8.77 22.37 12.98
C SER A 317 -9.91 22.42 14.00
N ASN A 318 -11.08 21.88 13.68
CA ASN A 318 -12.26 21.86 14.56
C ASN A 318 -12.51 23.24 15.23
N LYS A 319 -12.42 24.32 14.44
CA LYS A 319 -12.56 25.75 14.83
C LYS A 319 -11.38 26.40 15.56
N ASN A 320 -10.33 25.66 15.90
CA ASN A 320 -9.11 26.21 16.50
C ASN A 320 -8.13 26.66 15.40
N LEU A 321 -7.60 27.87 15.50
CA LEU A 321 -6.61 28.39 14.54
C LEU A 321 -5.29 27.62 14.70
N LEU A 322 -4.81 27.00 13.62
CA LEU A 322 -3.52 26.31 13.56
C LEU A 322 -2.39 27.28 13.20
N ILE A 323 -2.52 27.94 12.04
CA ILE A 323 -1.51 28.84 11.49
C ILE A 323 -2.14 29.86 10.53
N THR A 324 -1.51 31.02 10.43
CA THR A 324 -1.71 31.97 9.32
C THR A 324 -0.46 31.95 8.44
N SER A 325 -0.64 31.60 7.17
CA SER A 325 0.44 31.51 6.18
C SER A 325 0.27 32.57 5.12
N GLU A 326 1.37 33.19 4.71
CA GLU A 326 1.40 34.12 3.58
C GLU A 326 2.04 33.43 2.37
N PHE A 327 1.33 33.41 1.24
CA PHE A 327 1.81 32.83 -0.01
C PHE A 327 2.02 33.92 -1.06
N CYS A 328 3.15 33.89 -1.76
CA CYS A 328 3.32 34.71 -2.95
C CYS A 328 2.65 34.04 -4.16
N CYS A 329 2.18 34.83 -5.12
CA CYS A 329 1.72 34.32 -6.41
C CYS A 329 2.85 33.50 -7.06
N THR A 330 2.54 32.27 -7.47
CA THR A 330 3.51 31.35 -8.07
C THR A 330 2.83 30.43 -9.07
N LEU A 331 3.52 30.12 -10.17
CA LEU A 331 3.12 29.09 -11.13
C LEU A 331 3.67 27.70 -10.77
N HIS A 332 4.52 27.61 -9.74
CA HIS A 332 5.14 26.37 -9.31
C HIS A 332 4.45 25.80 -8.06
N PRO A 333 4.18 24.49 -8.03
CA PRO A 333 3.64 23.83 -6.85
C PRO A 333 4.52 24.03 -5.61
N ILE A 334 3.88 24.36 -4.48
CA ILE A 334 4.46 24.54 -3.14
C ILE A 334 4.00 23.39 -2.24
N TYR A 335 4.86 22.96 -1.32
CA TYR A 335 4.46 22.11 -0.20
C TYR A 335 4.42 22.91 1.11
N GLN A 336 3.38 22.68 1.92
CA GLN A 336 3.21 23.30 3.23
C GLN A 336 2.82 22.25 4.25
N THR A 337 3.56 22.17 5.36
CA THR A 337 3.19 21.33 6.51
C THR A 337 2.54 22.18 7.62
N ILE A 338 1.57 21.61 8.33
CA ILE A 338 0.84 22.25 9.42
C ILE A 338 0.68 21.24 10.56
N SER A 339 1.21 21.56 11.74
CA SER A 339 0.99 20.73 12.94
C SER A 339 -0.45 20.89 13.45
N ILE A 340 -1.08 19.77 13.81
CA ILE A 340 -2.42 19.67 14.37
C ILE A 340 -2.28 19.00 15.74
N PRO A 341 -2.48 19.74 16.85
CA PRO A 341 -2.49 19.14 18.19
C PRO A 341 -3.51 18.00 18.29
N SER A 342 -3.13 16.90 18.93
CA SER A 342 -4.00 15.72 19.09
C SER A 342 -5.32 16.07 19.77
N GLU A 343 -5.31 17.00 20.73
CA GLU A 343 -6.51 17.48 21.43
C GLU A 343 -7.52 18.21 20.52
N PHE A 344 -7.14 18.59 19.30
CA PHE A 344 -8.04 19.23 18.35
C PHE A 344 -8.83 18.22 17.52
N VAL A 345 -8.57 16.92 17.64
CA VAL A 345 -9.42 15.86 17.10
C VAL A 345 -10.55 15.59 18.08
N ASN A 346 -11.80 15.59 17.61
CA ASN A 346 -12.93 15.34 18.51
C ASN A 346 -13.10 13.85 18.86
N GLU A 347 -13.85 13.57 19.93
CA GLU A 347 -14.10 12.21 20.44
C GLU A 347 -14.77 11.27 19.42
N ASN A 348 -15.43 11.84 18.41
CA ASN A 348 -16.07 11.09 17.31
C ASN A 348 -15.11 10.77 16.15
N LEU A 349 -13.81 10.98 16.33
CA LEU A 349 -12.75 10.78 15.34
C LEU A 349 -12.84 11.70 14.12
N ASN A 350 -13.62 12.79 14.18
CA ASN A 350 -13.74 13.72 13.06
C ASN A 350 -12.68 14.83 13.17
N LEU A 351 -11.98 15.05 12.07
CA LEU A 351 -10.99 16.10 11.87
C LEU A 351 -11.50 17.04 10.75
N ASP A 352 -11.99 18.21 11.16
CA ASP A 352 -12.43 19.25 10.23
C ASP A 352 -11.31 20.27 10.03
N ILE A 353 -10.79 20.38 8.81
CA ILE A 353 -9.80 21.37 8.42
C ILE A 353 -10.49 22.46 7.61
N LEU A 354 -10.52 23.68 8.15
CA LEU A 354 -11.07 24.85 7.47
C LEU A 354 -9.93 25.71 6.92
N ILE A 355 -10.03 26.06 5.64
CA ILE A 355 -9.12 26.95 4.93
C ILE A 355 -9.85 28.26 4.67
N GLU A 356 -9.35 29.36 5.21
CA GLU A 356 -9.88 30.70 4.99
C GLU A 356 -8.87 31.53 4.19
N VAL A 357 -9.30 32.05 3.04
CA VAL A 357 -8.50 32.88 2.15
C VAL A 357 -8.91 34.34 2.34
N SER A 358 -7.96 35.22 2.65
CA SER A 358 -8.24 36.66 2.79
C SER A 358 -8.58 37.28 1.44
N ARG A 359 -9.76 37.89 1.28
CA ARG A 359 -9.99 38.83 0.18
C ARG A 359 -9.17 40.09 0.41
N TYR A 360 -8.42 40.50 -0.61
CA TYR A 360 -7.89 41.85 -0.66
C TYR A 360 -8.98 42.76 -1.24
N ILE A 361 -9.52 43.66 -0.42
CA ILE A 361 -10.35 44.76 -0.89
C ILE A 361 -9.43 45.97 -0.90
N SER A 362 -8.99 46.43 -2.07
CA SER A 362 -8.38 47.75 -2.15
C SER A 362 -9.49 48.78 -1.95
N ASP A 363 -9.33 49.69 -1.00
CA ASP A 363 -10.29 50.77 -0.70
C ASP A 363 -10.43 51.82 -1.84
N ASN A 364 -9.78 51.60 -2.98
CA ASN A 364 -9.96 52.38 -4.19
C ASN A 364 -9.97 51.43 -5.38
N ASP A 365 -11.14 51.21 -5.98
CA ASP A 365 -11.38 51.27 -7.43
C ASP A 365 -12.66 50.52 -7.78
N ASP A 366 -13.68 51.30 -8.15
CA ASP A 366 -15.03 50.85 -8.52
C ASP A 366 -15.08 49.98 -9.80
N TRP A 367 -13.96 49.73 -10.51
CA TRP A 367 -14.02 49.35 -11.94
C TRP A 367 -13.41 48.00 -12.32
N ILE A 368 -13.07 47.12 -11.37
CA ILE A 368 -12.70 45.73 -11.72
C ILE A 368 -13.90 44.81 -11.48
N LYS A 369 -14.57 44.41 -12.56
CA LYS A 369 -15.36 43.17 -12.58
C LYS A 369 -14.37 42.00 -12.41
N VAL A 370 -14.04 41.70 -11.16
CA VAL A 370 -13.27 40.52 -10.77
C VAL A 370 -14.13 39.31 -11.13
N SER A 371 -13.63 38.43 -11.98
CA SER A 371 -14.27 37.12 -12.11
C SER A 371 -14.05 36.42 -10.77
N ASP A 372 -15.01 35.69 -10.22
CA ASP A 372 -14.95 35.11 -8.86
C ASP A 372 -13.72 34.18 -8.58
N ARG A 373 -12.77 34.04 -9.52
CA ARG A 373 -11.61 33.15 -9.48
C ARG A 373 -10.24 33.82 -9.34
N ASP A 374 -10.15 35.15 -9.30
CA ASP A 374 -8.84 35.85 -9.40
C ASP A 374 -8.01 35.88 -8.09
N ILE A 375 -8.58 35.47 -6.94
CA ILE A 375 -7.88 35.31 -5.64
C ILE A 375 -8.21 33.93 -5.06
N SER A 376 -7.30 32.96 -5.16
CA SER A 376 -7.58 31.60 -4.65
C SER A 376 -6.33 30.73 -4.47
N LEU A 377 -6.49 29.66 -3.70
CA LEU A 377 -5.53 28.59 -3.44
C LEU A 377 -5.92 27.34 -4.25
N TYR A 378 -4.98 26.83 -5.06
CA TYR A 378 -5.18 25.63 -5.86
C TYR A 378 -4.47 24.43 -5.23
N LEU A 379 -5.20 23.42 -4.80
CA LEU A 379 -4.64 22.24 -4.14
C LEU A 379 -4.53 21.06 -5.11
N GLU A 380 -3.35 20.47 -5.16
CA GLU A 380 -3.04 19.25 -5.92
C GLU A 380 -3.33 17.98 -5.11
N GLY A 381 -3.13 18.06 -3.79
CA GLY A 381 -3.21 16.91 -2.89
C GLY A 381 -2.95 17.26 -1.43
N LEU A 382 -3.18 16.30 -0.54
CA LEU A 382 -2.89 16.41 0.88
C LEU A 382 -2.50 15.07 1.50
N GLN A 383 -1.89 15.10 2.67
CA GLN A 383 -1.58 13.92 3.49
C GLN A 383 -1.60 14.30 4.96
N ILE A 384 -2.07 13.42 5.83
CA ILE A 384 -2.02 13.58 7.29
C ILE A 384 -1.29 12.38 7.87
N PHE A 385 -0.32 12.61 8.74
CA PHE A 385 0.47 11.55 9.38
C PHE A 385 0.76 11.91 10.84
N LYS A 386 1.18 10.93 11.65
CA LYS A 386 1.55 11.18 13.05
C LYS A 386 2.86 11.95 13.11
N GLU A 387 2.99 12.85 14.08
CA GLU A 387 4.21 13.61 14.31
C GLU A 387 5.41 12.68 14.60
N SER A 388 5.19 11.56 15.28
CA SER A 388 6.16 10.48 15.49
C SER A 388 6.65 9.83 14.19
N ASP A 389 5.81 9.72 13.16
CA ASP A 389 6.20 9.17 11.85
C ASP A 389 7.14 10.11 11.07
N ALA A 390 7.30 11.36 11.55
CA ALA A 390 8.16 12.39 10.98
C ALA A 390 9.45 12.62 11.79
N MET A 391 9.71 11.77 12.78
CA MET A 391 10.93 11.85 13.57
C MET A 391 12.15 11.51 12.72
N TYR A 392 13.13 12.39 12.80
CA TYR A 392 14.42 12.29 12.15
C TYR A 392 15.41 11.58 13.07
N GLU A 393 16.03 10.53 12.54
CA GLU A 393 17.09 9.80 13.22
C GLU A 393 18.46 10.36 12.85
N LEU A 394 19.30 10.66 13.85
CA LEU A 394 20.66 11.13 13.59
C LEU A 394 21.44 10.06 12.79
N GLY A 395 22.07 10.50 11.70
CA GLY A 395 22.74 9.63 10.73
C GLY A 395 21.90 9.32 9.49
N GLN A 396 20.58 9.55 9.53
CA GLN A 396 19.70 9.39 8.38
C GLN A 396 19.98 10.48 7.32
N THR A 397 20.14 10.09 6.05
CA THR A 397 20.18 11.09 4.96
C THR A 397 18.79 11.29 4.38
N LEU A 398 18.29 12.53 4.43
CA LEU A 398 17.06 12.92 3.72
C LEU A 398 17.41 13.31 2.29
N TYR A 399 16.95 12.53 1.32
CA TYR A 399 17.11 12.83 -0.11
C TYR A 399 15.87 13.54 -0.65
N PHE A 400 16.08 14.65 -1.36
CA PHE A 400 15.03 15.51 -1.87
C PHE A 400 14.79 15.34 -3.39
N ASN A 401 15.00 14.13 -3.90
CA ASN A 401 14.72 13.75 -5.29
C ASN A 401 13.45 12.87 -5.37
N LYS A 402 13.01 12.53 -6.58
CA LYS A 402 11.81 11.68 -6.80
C LYS A 402 11.79 10.36 -6.00
N SER A 403 12.94 9.76 -5.72
CA SER A 403 13.04 8.50 -4.96
C SER A 403 13.06 8.70 -3.43
N GLY A 404 13.35 9.91 -2.94
CA GLY A 404 13.44 10.21 -1.51
C GLY A 404 12.30 11.07 -0.96
N VAL A 405 11.37 11.49 -1.81
CA VAL A 405 10.28 12.42 -1.46
C VAL A 405 9.43 11.92 -0.29
N GLU A 406 9.02 10.65 -0.25
CA GLU A 406 8.11 10.14 0.79
C GLU A 406 8.67 10.27 2.22
N LYS A 407 9.98 10.14 2.38
CA LYS A 407 10.65 10.27 3.68
C LYS A 407 11.01 11.73 3.98
N SER A 408 11.48 12.46 2.97
CA SER A 408 12.01 13.82 3.14
C SER A 408 10.91 14.90 3.25
N VAL A 409 9.73 14.65 2.67
CA VAL A 409 8.60 15.59 2.67
C VAL A 409 8.10 15.92 4.09
N LYS A 410 8.30 14.98 5.03
CA LYS A 410 7.92 15.12 6.45
C LYS A 410 8.76 16.16 7.20
N SER A 411 9.92 16.52 6.66
CA SER A 411 10.83 17.51 7.23
C SER A 411 10.75 18.87 6.55
N LEU A 412 9.78 19.07 5.64
CA LEU A 412 9.55 20.38 5.04
C LEU A 412 8.83 21.29 6.03
N GLY A 413 9.25 22.55 6.11
CA GLY A 413 8.49 23.61 6.74
C GLY A 413 7.74 24.42 5.68
N LYS A 414 8.33 25.56 5.28
CA LYS A 414 7.77 26.47 4.27
C LYS A 414 8.80 26.83 3.21
N GLY A 415 8.33 27.40 2.10
CA GLY A 415 9.18 28.01 1.08
C GLY A 415 9.86 27.02 0.13
N TRP A 416 9.29 25.82 -0.05
CA TRP A 416 9.78 24.79 -0.96
C TRP A 416 8.77 24.43 -2.06
N SER A 417 9.26 24.06 -3.24
CA SER A 417 8.49 23.65 -4.43
C SER A 417 8.87 22.27 -4.95
N VAL A 418 8.14 21.82 -5.97
CA VAL A 418 8.35 20.63 -6.83
C VAL A 418 9.67 19.88 -6.63
N PHE A 419 9.53 18.60 -6.28
CA PHE A 419 10.59 17.62 -6.33
C PHE A 419 10.99 17.34 -7.79
N GLY A 420 12.20 17.74 -8.15
CA GLY A 420 12.82 17.38 -9.42
C GLY A 420 13.42 15.98 -9.39
N ASN A 421 13.91 15.53 -10.55
CA ASN A 421 14.76 14.33 -10.63
C ASN A 421 16.06 14.50 -9.81
N LYS A 422 16.47 15.75 -9.53
CA LYS A 422 17.74 16.09 -8.91
C LYS A 422 17.58 16.65 -7.47
N GLY A 423 16.60 17.49 -7.19
CA GLY A 423 16.36 17.99 -5.83
C GLY A 423 15.06 18.77 -5.62
N LEU A 424 14.88 19.32 -4.41
CA LEU A 424 13.78 20.17 -3.96
C LEU A 424 14.20 21.63 -4.05
N TRP A 425 13.30 22.49 -4.54
CA TRP A 425 13.66 23.87 -4.84
C TRP A 425 13.05 24.89 -3.90
N SER A 426 13.82 25.88 -3.48
CA SER A 426 13.31 27.05 -2.76
C SER A 426 12.36 27.90 -3.63
N THR A 427 11.38 28.57 -3.02
CA THR A 427 10.38 29.41 -3.73
C THR A 427 10.32 30.87 -3.30
N GLY A 428 11.25 31.32 -2.44
CA GLY A 428 11.25 32.70 -1.97
C GLY A 428 12.46 33.07 -1.12
N LYS A 429 12.33 34.15 -0.36
CA LYS A 429 13.38 34.69 0.52
C LYS A 429 13.69 33.80 1.73
N GLU A 430 12.80 32.87 2.04
CA GLU A 430 12.93 32.03 3.22
C GLU A 430 12.41 30.63 2.91
N SER A 431 13.25 29.64 3.14
CA SER A 431 12.92 28.22 3.04
C SER A 431 13.36 27.51 4.30
N ILE A 432 12.47 26.72 4.92
CA ILE A 432 12.69 26.13 6.24
C ILE A 432 12.59 24.61 6.15
N LEU A 433 13.59 23.90 6.68
CA LEU A 433 13.50 22.48 7.01
C LEU A 433 13.39 22.30 8.52
N LEU A 434 12.58 21.33 8.93
CA LEU A 434 12.34 20.99 10.32
C LEU A 434 12.70 19.52 10.54
N LEU A 435 13.85 19.27 11.16
CA LEU A 435 14.25 17.93 11.59
C LEU A 435 13.85 17.73 13.05
N LYS A 436 12.72 17.08 13.31
CA LYS A 436 12.31 16.73 14.69
C LYS A 436 13.10 15.52 15.14
N LEU A 437 13.91 15.62 16.18
CA LEU A 437 14.84 14.57 16.54
C LEU A 437 14.12 13.46 17.31
N ALA A 438 14.28 12.21 16.87
CA ALA A 438 13.77 11.04 17.60
C ALA A 438 14.36 10.93 19.03
N LYS A 439 15.57 11.46 19.22
CA LYS A 439 16.23 11.61 20.52
C LYS A 439 16.90 12.98 20.60
N ALA A 440 16.68 13.70 21.69
CA ALA A 440 17.33 14.98 21.94
C ALA A 440 18.86 14.84 21.82
N ALA A 441 19.49 15.78 21.12
CA ALA A 441 20.94 15.80 20.90
C ALA A 441 21.59 16.77 21.89
N ASN A 442 22.22 16.23 22.94
CA ASN A 442 22.99 16.99 23.92
C ASN A 442 24.51 16.90 23.65
N TYR A 443 24.88 16.80 22.38
CA TYR A 443 26.27 16.64 21.92
C TYR A 443 26.44 17.30 20.55
N PRO A 444 27.67 17.58 20.10
CA PRO A 444 27.89 18.17 18.80
C PRO A 444 27.35 17.29 17.66
N VAL A 445 26.69 17.92 16.68
CA VAL A 445 26.11 17.25 15.52
C VAL A 445 26.77 17.79 14.27
N LYS A 446 27.23 16.91 13.39
CA LYS A 446 27.72 17.29 12.07
C LYS A 446 26.52 17.36 11.12
N LEU A 447 26.28 18.54 10.56
CA LEU A 447 25.23 18.81 9.58
C LEU A 447 25.86 18.94 8.19
N GLU A 448 25.48 18.04 7.29
CA GLU A 448 25.82 18.05 5.88
C GLU A 448 24.60 18.49 5.06
N ILE A 449 24.78 19.47 4.19
CA ILE A 449 23.76 20.01 3.28
C ILE A 449 24.30 19.93 1.86
N ASN A 450 23.66 19.12 1.01
CA ASN A 450 24.00 19.03 -0.41
C ASN A 450 23.04 19.91 -1.23
N ILE A 451 23.60 20.82 -2.01
CA ILE A 451 22.89 21.68 -2.96
C ILE A 451 23.44 21.38 -4.35
N ASN A 452 22.61 20.87 -5.26
CA ASN A 452 23.05 20.52 -6.60
C ASN A 452 23.32 21.76 -7.45
N HIS A 453 22.44 22.75 -7.32
CA HIS A 453 22.42 23.93 -8.16
C HIS A 453 22.00 25.14 -7.33
N LEU A 454 22.70 26.25 -7.57
CA LEU A 454 22.29 27.59 -7.17
C LEU A 454 21.94 28.33 -8.47
N PHE A 455 20.69 28.75 -8.61
CA PHE A 455 20.25 29.58 -9.73
C PHE A 455 20.22 31.03 -9.30
N VAL A 456 20.95 31.86 -10.04
CA VAL A 456 20.93 33.32 -9.93
C VAL A 456 20.85 33.85 -11.35
N ALA A 457 19.92 34.77 -11.61
CA ALA A 457 19.76 35.37 -12.93
C ALA A 457 21.08 35.96 -13.43
N ASP A 458 21.36 35.84 -14.74
CA ASP A 458 22.64 36.16 -15.38
C ASP A 458 23.17 37.60 -15.12
N ASN A 459 22.34 38.49 -14.56
CA ASN A 459 22.67 39.88 -14.24
C ASN A 459 22.83 40.18 -12.73
N TYR A 460 22.81 39.17 -11.85
CA TYR A 460 22.94 39.34 -10.40
C TYR A 460 24.29 38.85 -9.87
N GLU A 461 25.28 39.75 -9.85
CA GLU A 461 26.61 39.45 -9.28
C GLU A 461 26.61 39.36 -7.75
N ASN A 462 25.69 40.07 -7.09
CA ASN A 462 25.55 40.09 -5.64
C ASN A 462 24.27 39.33 -5.27
N PHE A 463 24.42 38.19 -4.61
CA PHE A 463 23.32 37.41 -4.03
C PHE A 463 23.67 37.14 -2.58
N LYS A 464 22.71 37.20 -1.66
CA LYS A 464 22.95 36.87 -0.26
C LYS A 464 22.19 35.64 0.17
N LEU A 465 22.89 34.53 0.40
CA LEU A 465 22.34 33.33 1.04
C LEU A 465 22.89 33.20 2.46
N THR A 466 22.01 33.21 3.45
CA THR A 466 22.34 32.95 4.86
C THR A 466 21.72 31.62 5.29
N ILE A 467 22.54 30.69 5.74
CA ILE A 467 22.06 29.42 6.33
C ILE A 467 22.11 29.58 7.85
N MET A 468 20.97 29.37 8.50
CA MET A 468 20.84 29.42 9.94
C MET A 468 20.33 28.09 10.47
N VAL A 469 20.74 27.74 11.69
CA VAL A 469 20.18 26.61 12.44
C VAL A 469 19.71 27.08 13.81
N ASN A 470 18.46 26.79 14.17
CA ASN A 470 17.84 27.18 15.44
C ASN A 470 18.12 28.66 15.77
N ASN A 471 17.80 29.56 14.83
CA ASN A 471 18.05 31.01 14.91
C ASN A 471 19.53 31.42 15.09
N SER A 472 20.48 30.56 14.72
CA SER A 472 21.92 30.83 14.79
C SER A 472 22.53 30.79 13.39
N PRO A 473 23.14 31.87 12.88
CA PRO A 473 23.74 31.86 11.54
C PRO A 473 24.98 30.96 11.51
N LEU A 474 25.03 30.05 10.53
CA LEU A 474 26.17 29.16 10.29
C LEU A 474 27.08 29.67 9.18
N ALA A 475 26.49 30.18 8.10
CA ALA A 475 27.22 30.74 6.97
C ALA A 475 26.41 31.82 6.26
N THR A 476 27.12 32.75 5.62
CA THR A 476 26.56 33.76 4.73
C THR A 476 27.43 33.86 3.49
N TYR A 477 26.83 33.66 2.33
CA TYR A 477 27.46 33.77 1.02
C TYR A 477 26.93 35.02 0.34
N SER A 478 27.83 35.85 -0.20
CA SER A 478 27.48 37.15 -0.78
C SER A 478 27.80 37.27 -2.28
N LYS A 479 28.50 36.28 -2.86
CA LYS A 479 28.89 36.22 -4.28
C LYS A 479 28.84 34.79 -4.79
N ILE A 480 28.40 34.59 -6.04
CA ILE A 480 28.19 33.24 -6.64
C ILE A 480 29.48 32.41 -6.59
N ALA A 481 30.62 33.04 -6.86
CA ALA A 481 31.92 32.38 -6.83
C ALA A 481 32.32 31.82 -5.46
N ASP A 482 31.72 32.32 -4.38
CA ASP A 482 31.99 31.85 -3.01
C ASP A 482 31.19 30.60 -2.66
N PHE A 483 30.29 30.15 -3.55
CA PHE A 483 29.38 29.04 -3.33
C PHE A 483 29.70 27.85 -4.25
N ASP A 484 30.33 26.82 -3.68
CA ASP A 484 30.66 25.58 -4.40
C ASP A 484 29.54 24.54 -4.26
N CYS A 485 28.88 24.22 -5.36
CA CYS A 485 27.88 23.14 -5.42
C CYS A 485 28.49 21.75 -5.71
N SER A 486 29.81 21.65 -5.92
CA SER A 486 30.48 20.39 -6.23
C SER A 486 30.75 19.51 -5.00
N SER A 487 30.59 20.07 -3.80
CA SER A 487 30.79 19.40 -2.52
C SER A 487 29.70 19.73 -1.50
N PRO A 488 29.41 18.84 -0.53
CA PRO A 488 28.45 19.14 0.53
C PRO A 488 28.95 20.28 1.44
N LEU A 489 28.04 21.16 1.86
CA LEU A 489 28.30 22.10 2.93
C LEU A 489 28.28 21.36 4.26
N VAL A 490 29.36 21.43 5.04
CA VAL A 490 29.50 20.70 6.31
C VAL A 490 29.66 21.69 7.45
N PHE A 491 28.81 21.55 8.48
CA PHE A 491 28.83 22.38 9.68
C PHE A 491 28.87 21.51 10.93
N THR A 492 29.60 21.95 11.96
CA THR A 492 29.53 21.33 13.29
C THR A 492 28.64 22.18 14.19
N LEU A 493 27.44 21.67 14.48
CA LEU A 493 26.48 22.29 15.39
C LEU A 493 26.92 22.04 16.83
N LYS A 494 27.19 23.12 17.57
CA LYS A 494 27.49 23.05 19.00
C LYS A 494 26.22 22.79 19.81
N GLU A 495 26.40 22.23 21.00
CA GLU A 495 25.31 21.97 21.95
C GLU A 495 24.45 23.22 22.22
N GLU A 496 25.05 24.41 22.31
CA GLU A 496 24.32 25.68 22.51
C GLU A 496 23.33 26.01 21.39
N VAL A 497 23.62 25.63 20.15
CA VAL A 497 22.73 25.83 18.99
C VAL A 497 21.56 24.83 19.05
N LEU A 498 21.83 23.60 19.50
CA LEU A 498 20.82 22.54 19.64
C LEU A 498 19.93 22.77 20.88
N ASN A 499 20.49 23.25 21.99
CA ASN A 499 19.79 23.51 23.25
C ASN A 499 18.72 24.61 23.15
N LYS A 500 18.80 25.49 22.13
CA LYS A 500 17.74 26.47 21.83
C LYS A 500 16.42 25.81 21.45
N SER A 501 16.47 24.58 20.93
CA SER A 501 15.29 23.80 20.54
C SER A 501 15.59 22.32 20.77
N LYS A 502 15.39 21.86 22.00
CA LYS A 502 15.86 20.55 22.52
C LYS A 502 15.42 19.33 21.68
N ASP A 503 14.34 19.47 20.93
CA ASP A 503 13.67 18.40 20.19
C ASP A 503 13.76 18.56 18.67
N ARG A 504 14.45 19.59 18.15
CA ARG A 504 14.48 19.86 16.70
C ARG A 504 15.70 20.61 16.22
N ILE A 505 16.05 20.37 14.96
CA ILE A 505 16.98 21.17 14.15
C ILE A 505 16.18 21.88 13.07
N GLU A 506 15.92 23.17 13.27
CA GLU A 506 15.33 24.05 12.27
C GLU A 506 16.43 24.64 11.41
N ILE A 507 16.44 24.32 10.12
CA ILE A 507 17.41 24.83 9.15
C ILE A 507 16.70 25.87 8.28
N VAL A 508 17.15 27.11 8.34
CA VAL A 508 16.58 28.24 7.60
C VAL A 508 17.56 28.69 6.52
N PHE A 509 17.10 28.68 5.27
CA PHE A 509 17.79 29.26 4.12
C PHE A 509 17.16 30.63 3.85
N LEU A 510 17.86 31.70 4.22
CA LEU A 510 17.46 33.08 3.95
C LEU A 510 18.15 33.59 2.70
N MET A 511 17.37 34.08 1.75
CA MET A 511 17.84 34.75 0.55
C MET A 511 17.38 36.20 0.52
N ASP A 512 18.17 37.09 -0.06
CA ASP A 512 17.76 38.47 -0.29
C ASP A 512 16.66 38.59 -1.37
N ALA A 513 16.02 39.76 -1.42
CA ALA A 513 14.78 39.98 -2.13
C ALA A 513 14.96 40.06 -3.66
N ASN A 514 14.28 39.17 -4.40
CA ASN A 514 13.88 39.21 -5.82
C ASN A 514 14.43 40.35 -6.72
N PRO A 515 14.98 40.01 -7.89
CA PRO A 515 14.86 40.81 -9.11
C PRO A 515 13.86 40.17 -10.07
N VAL A 516 12.58 40.20 -9.73
CA VAL A 516 11.59 40.15 -10.80
C VAL A 516 11.37 41.60 -11.17
N SER A 517 12.09 42.11 -12.18
CA SER A 517 11.61 43.28 -12.91
C SER A 517 10.44 42.82 -13.77
N ASP A 518 9.36 43.60 -13.76
CA ASP A 518 8.04 43.34 -14.37
C ASP A 518 8.01 43.06 -15.90
N GLU A 519 9.14 42.76 -16.54
CA GLU A 519 9.27 42.66 -17.99
C GLU A 519 10.23 41.53 -18.43
N VAL A 520 9.88 40.24 -18.29
CA VAL A 520 10.53 39.18 -19.11
C VAL A 520 9.50 38.11 -19.55
N PRO A 521 9.43 37.75 -20.85
CA PRO A 521 8.49 36.75 -21.37
C PRO A 521 8.86 35.33 -20.95
N HIS A 522 7.84 34.47 -20.93
CA HIS A 522 7.89 33.06 -20.58
C HIS A 522 8.93 32.29 -21.41
N SER A 523 10.06 31.93 -20.80
CA SER A 523 10.92 30.85 -21.28
C SER A 523 10.48 29.54 -20.60
N ASN A 524 10.70 28.39 -21.25
CA ASN A 524 10.41 27.06 -20.69
C ASN A 524 11.29 26.69 -19.47
N THR A 525 12.08 27.62 -18.94
CA THR A 525 12.87 27.48 -17.71
C THR A 525 12.61 28.70 -16.81
N THR A 526 11.45 28.73 -16.14
CA THR A 526 10.94 29.89 -15.37
C THR A 526 11.62 30.14 -14.01
N ARG A 527 12.73 29.47 -13.66
CA ARG A 527 13.42 29.66 -12.38
C ARG A 527 14.60 30.63 -12.53
N GLN A 528 14.47 31.84 -11.99
CA GLN A 528 15.50 32.90 -12.04
C GLN A 528 16.31 33.04 -10.74
N PHE A 529 15.84 32.47 -9.62
CA PHE A 529 16.50 32.60 -8.32
C PHE A 529 16.13 31.43 -7.37
N GLY A 530 17.12 30.80 -6.72
CA GLY A 530 16.90 29.78 -5.68
C GLY A 530 17.96 28.67 -5.60
N ILE A 531 17.83 27.80 -4.59
CA ILE A 531 18.66 26.60 -4.42
C ILE A 531 17.89 25.32 -4.78
N GLU A 532 18.57 24.38 -5.41
CA GLU A 532 18.14 22.98 -5.53
C GLU A 532 18.80 22.15 -4.44
N LEU A 533 18.07 21.93 -3.35
CA LEU A 533 18.51 21.09 -2.27
C LEU A 533 18.42 19.61 -2.68
N ALA A 534 19.53 18.90 -2.60
CA ALA A 534 19.64 17.50 -2.99
C ALA A 534 19.46 16.57 -1.79
N SER A 535 20.16 16.85 -0.69
CA SER A 535 20.04 16.06 0.54
C SER A 535 20.46 16.85 1.78
N VAL A 536 19.98 16.40 2.94
CA VAL A 536 20.47 16.86 4.25
C VAL A 536 20.75 15.64 5.12
N LYS A 537 21.85 15.69 5.89
CA LYS A 537 22.20 14.68 6.89
C LYS A 537 22.76 15.38 8.13
N ALA A 538 22.09 15.19 9.26
CA ALA A 538 22.61 15.50 10.58
C ALA A 538 23.05 14.20 11.27
N GLU A 539 24.33 14.09 11.64
CA GLU A 539 24.91 12.90 12.28
C GLU A 539 25.62 13.27 13.58
N ALA A 540 25.61 12.36 14.56
CA ALA A 540 26.43 12.52 15.75
C ALA A 540 27.91 12.55 15.35
N THR A 541 28.68 13.53 15.84
CA THR A 541 30.13 13.49 15.65
C THR A 541 30.72 12.35 16.49
N LYS A 542 30.95 11.18 15.87
CA LYS A 542 31.80 10.13 16.46
C LYS A 542 33.27 10.53 16.29
N VAL A 543 34.07 10.31 17.34
CA VAL A 543 35.53 10.34 17.27
C VAL A 543 35.99 9.32 16.24
N ASP A 544 36.93 9.73 15.38
CA ASP A 544 37.33 9.07 14.15
C ASP A 544 37.50 7.54 14.22
N THR A 545 36.91 6.84 13.25
CA THR A 545 37.50 5.64 12.65
C THR A 545 37.08 5.57 11.17
N PRO A 546 37.98 5.19 10.24
CA PRO A 546 37.81 5.50 8.81
C PRO A 546 36.78 4.59 8.13
N GLN A 547 35.76 5.18 7.49
CA GLN A 547 34.75 4.48 6.69
C GLN A 547 35.26 4.14 5.28
N GLN A 548 35.06 2.88 4.86
CA GLN A 548 35.13 2.47 3.45
C GLN A 548 33.85 2.88 2.72
N LYS A 549 34.01 3.38 1.48
CA LYS A 549 32.92 3.82 0.60
C LYS A 549 32.13 2.61 0.06
N ALA A 550 30.90 2.42 0.52
CA ALA A 550 29.96 1.48 -0.11
C ALA A 550 29.37 2.08 -1.41
N LYS A 551 29.41 1.31 -2.50
CA LYS A 551 28.73 1.60 -3.78
C LYS A 551 27.24 1.28 -3.64
N SER A 552 26.38 2.11 -4.25
CA SER A 552 24.92 1.94 -4.37
C SER A 552 24.51 0.54 -4.85
N PRO A 553 23.50 -0.13 -4.26
CA PRO A 553 23.09 -1.44 -4.74
C PRO A 553 22.13 -1.33 -5.94
N TYR A 554 22.45 -2.11 -6.96
CA TYR A 554 21.58 -2.47 -8.07
C TYR A 554 20.36 -3.24 -7.53
N TYR A 555 19.16 -2.94 -8.02
CA TYR A 555 17.97 -3.77 -7.78
C TYR A 555 18.20 -5.18 -8.36
N VAL A 556 18.11 -6.21 -7.53
CA VAL A 556 18.17 -7.62 -7.96
C VAL A 556 16.75 -8.20 -7.95
N ARG A 557 16.31 -8.77 -9.08
CA ARG A 557 14.94 -9.32 -9.26
C ARG A 557 14.70 -10.69 -8.61
N SER A 558 15.71 -11.29 -7.99
CA SER A 558 15.65 -12.59 -7.34
C SER A 558 16.31 -12.54 -5.98
N ALA A 559 15.70 -13.16 -4.96
CA ALA A 559 16.33 -13.29 -3.64
C ALA A 559 17.71 -13.98 -3.80
N PRO A 560 18.77 -13.43 -3.20
CA PRO A 560 20.09 -14.08 -3.21
C PRO A 560 19.99 -15.45 -2.52
N ARG A 561 20.79 -16.43 -2.94
CA ARG A 561 20.81 -17.73 -2.25
C ARG A 561 21.59 -17.59 -0.94
N PHE A 562 21.18 -18.34 0.09
CA PHE A 562 21.90 -18.38 1.38
C PHE A 562 23.41 -18.62 1.21
N ILE A 563 23.79 -19.57 0.35
CA ILE A 563 25.19 -19.89 0.04
C ILE A 563 25.94 -18.65 -0.48
N ASP A 564 25.32 -17.86 -1.36
CA ASP A 564 25.97 -16.70 -1.97
C ASP A 564 26.20 -15.60 -0.93
N LEU A 565 25.25 -15.41 0.00
CA LEU A 565 25.37 -14.45 1.10
C LEU A 565 26.48 -14.85 2.08
N MET A 566 26.49 -16.12 2.51
CA MET A 566 27.51 -16.60 3.45
C MET A 566 28.91 -16.53 2.87
N ASN A 567 29.09 -16.91 1.60
CA ASN A 567 30.37 -16.78 0.90
C ASN A 567 30.83 -15.33 0.76
N MET A 568 29.89 -14.38 0.72
CA MET A 568 30.19 -12.96 0.55
C MET A 568 30.56 -12.28 1.86
N TRP A 569 29.97 -12.69 2.98
CA TRP A 569 30.12 -11.99 4.26
C TRP A 569 31.06 -12.67 5.25
N ILE A 570 31.22 -13.98 5.16
CA ILE A 570 32.13 -14.71 6.04
C ILE A 570 33.40 -15.04 5.25
N GLU A 571 34.42 -14.21 5.42
CA GLU A 571 35.74 -14.40 4.79
C GLU A 571 36.65 -15.36 5.58
N LYS A 572 36.20 -15.81 6.75
CA LYS A 572 36.96 -16.70 7.63
C LYS A 572 36.99 -18.11 7.06
N ASP A 573 38.17 -18.73 7.04
CA ASP A 573 38.34 -20.13 6.61
C ASP A 573 37.68 -21.12 7.60
N ASP A 574 37.64 -20.77 8.89
CA ASP A 574 37.17 -21.60 10.01
C ASP A 574 36.01 -21.02 10.85
N PRO A 575 34.87 -20.67 10.23
CA PRO A 575 33.74 -20.12 10.96
C PRO A 575 33.17 -21.12 11.97
N VAL A 576 32.73 -20.62 13.11
CA VAL A 576 32.01 -21.33 14.16
C VAL A 576 30.53 -21.36 13.80
N VAL A 577 30.03 -22.56 13.53
CA VAL A 577 28.65 -22.77 13.11
C VAL A 577 27.94 -23.65 14.12
N PHE A 578 26.83 -23.16 14.65
CA PHE A 578 25.91 -23.92 15.48
C PHE A 578 24.80 -24.46 14.60
N ASP A 579 24.63 -25.77 14.59
CA ASP A 579 23.56 -26.48 13.90
C ASP A 579 22.62 -27.08 14.93
N VAL A 580 21.58 -26.32 15.29
CA VAL A 580 20.58 -26.70 16.29
C VAL A 580 19.45 -27.44 15.58
N GLY A 581 19.24 -28.71 15.97
CA GLY A 581 18.40 -29.65 15.23
C GLY A 581 19.15 -30.24 14.04
N ALA A 582 20.32 -30.84 14.29
CA ALA A 582 21.20 -31.36 13.24
C ALA A 582 20.65 -32.61 12.53
N ASN A 583 19.68 -33.31 13.13
CA ASN A 583 19.07 -34.53 12.60
C ASN A 583 20.15 -35.54 12.17
N THR A 584 20.21 -35.91 10.89
CA THR A 584 21.18 -36.88 10.34
C THR A 584 22.34 -36.19 9.63
N GLY A 585 22.49 -34.86 9.78
CA GLY A 585 23.63 -34.08 9.32
C GLY A 585 23.49 -33.55 7.90
N GLN A 586 22.27 -33.23 7.46
CA GLN A 586 22.01 -32.64 6.14
C GLN A 586 22.68 -31.25 6.00
N SER A 587 22.59 -30.44 7.04
CA SER A 587 23.19 -29.10 7.16
C SER A 587 24.72 -29.11 7.20
N ILE A 588 25.35 -30.15 7.75
CA ILE A 588 26.82 -30.30 7.75
C ILE A 588 27.36 -30.26 6.32
N LYS A 589 26.70 -30.97 5.38
CA LYS A 589 27.09 -30.99 3.96
C LYS A 589 26.95 -29.61 3.32
N LEU A 590 25.87 -28.89 3.67
CA LEU A 590 25.66 -27.52 3.21
C LEU A 590 26.80 -26.61 3.70
N PHE A 591 27.07 -26.57 4.99
CA PHE A 591 28.11 -25.69 5.55
C PHE A 591 29.52 -26.03 5.03
N ARG A 592 29.83 -27.31 4.78
CA ARG A 592 31.08 -27.73 4.12
C ARG A 592 31.18 -27.34 2.65
N SER A 593 30.05 -27.13 1.98
CA SER A 593 30.04 -26.64 0.60
C SER A 593 30.26 -25.12 0.51
N ILE A 594 29.99 -24.40 1.60
CA ILE A 594 30.15 -22.95 1.72
C ILE A 594 31.56 -22.65 2.26
N PHE A 595 31.89 -23.22 3.41
CA PHE A 595 33.11 -22.92 4.15
C PHE A 595 34.16 -24.01 3.98
N LYS A 596 35.43 -23.58 3.90
CA LYS A 596 36.56 -24.46 3.67
C LYS A 596 36.85 -25.39 4.85
N ASP A 597 36.84 -24.87 6.07
CA ASP A 597 37.13 -25.65 7.29
C ASP A 597 36.27 -25.22 8.50
N PRO A 598 34.92 -25.24 8.42
CA PRO A 598 34.06 -24.75 9.49
C PRO A 598 34.18 -25.61 10.75
N LYS A 599 34.15 -24.95 11.92
CA LYS A 599 34.01 -25.62 13.22
C LYS A 599 32.51 -25.75 13.52
N LEU A 600 31.99 -26.97 13.41
CA LEU A 600 30.56 -27.26 13.54
C LEU A 600 30.22 -27.82 14.92
N PHE A 601 29.21 -27.26 15.56
CA PHE A 601 28.60 -27.77 16.78
C PHE A 601 27.18 -28.22 16.47
N CYS A 602 26.97 -29.53 16.39
CA CYS A 602 25.72 -30.13 15.93
C CYS A 602 24.93 -30.68 17.12
N PHE A 603 23.82 -30.01 17.45
CA PHE A 603 22.96 -30.37 18.58
C PHE A 603 21.81 -31.24 18.10
N GLU A 604 21.72 -32.47 18.62
CA GLU A 604 20.65 -33.42 18.31
C GLU A 604 20.36 -34.31 19.53
N PRO A 605 19.14 -34.29 20.09
CA PRO A 605 18.79 -35.14 21.23
C PRO A 605 18.37 -36.58 20.88
N ASP A 606 17.96 -36.86 19.64
CA ASP A 606 17.43 -38.18 19.23
C ASP A 606 18.55 -39.21 19.04
N GLN A 607 18.46 -40.34 19.76
CA GLN A 607 19.51 -41.37 19.77
C GLN A 607 19.73 -42.05 18.41
N ASP A 608 18.68 -42.22 17.60
CA ASP A 608 18.81 -42.83 16.28
C ASP A 608 19.52 -41.87 15.32
N CYS A 609 19.19 -40.59 15.38
CA CYS A 609 19.87 -39.53 14.63
C CYS A 609 21.34 -39.36 15.08
N LEU A 610 21.59 -39.36 16.38
CA LEU A 610 22.94 -39.29 16.95
C LEU A 610 23.84 -40.44 16.51
N LYS A 611 23.28 -41.66 16.42
CA LYS A 611 24.01 -42.81 15.90
C LYS A 611 24.44 -42.57 14.46
N VAL A 612 23.53 -42.10 13.60
CA VAL A 612 23.85 -41.77 12.20
C VAL A 612 24.89 -40.66 12.11
N LEU A 613 24.76 -39.59 12.90
CA LEU A 613 25.75 -38.52 12.96
C LEU A 613 27.13 -39.04 13.40
N SER A 614 27.18 -39.86 14.44
CA SER A 614 28.44 -40.41 14.98
C SER A 614 29.09 -41.37 14.00
N ASP A 615 28.32 -42.26 13.38
CA ASP A 615 28.82 -43.21 12.38
C ASP A 615 29.37 -42.48 11.14
N THR A 616 28.79 -41.33 10.78
CA THR A 616 29.15 -40.56 9.57
C THR A 616 30.27 -39.56 9.81
N TYR A 617 30.26 -38.86 10.95
CA TYR A 617 31.11 -37.68 11.22
C TYR A 617 31.92 -37.78 12.51
N GLY A 618 31.77 -38.83 13.32
CA GLY A 618 32.39 -38.93 14.65
C GLY A 618 33.92 -38.98 14.67
N SER A 619 34.58 -39.27 13.54
CA SER A 619 36.04 -39.20 13.41
C SER A 619 36.55 -37.80 13.03
N ASP A 620 35.66 -36.86 12.78
CA ASP A 620 35.98 -35.53 12.27
C ASP A 620 36.22 -34.55 13.42
N ASN A 621 37.46 -34.08 13.58
CA ASN A 621 37.84 -33.21 14.69
C ASN A 621 37.30 -31.77 14.57
N ARG A 622 36.65 -31.43 13.44
CA ARG A 622 36.01 -30.13 13.22
C ARG A 622 34.51 -30.16 13.52
N ILE A 623 33.95 -31.35 13.80
CA ILE A 623 32.53 -31.54 14.07
C ILE A 623 32.36 -32.06 15.50
N SER A 624 31.76 -31.24 16.35
CA SER A 624 31.31 -31.64 17.68
C SER A 624 29.86 -32.09 17.61
N ILE A 625 29.61 -33.38 17.83
CA ILE A 625 28.25 -33.93 17.96
C ILE A 625 27.85 -33.81 19.42
N VAL A 626 26.82 -33.02 19.70
CA VAL A 626 26.37 -32.70 21.06
C VAL A 626 25.02 -33.39 21.30
N PRO A 627 24.97 -34.44 22.15
CA PRO A 627 23.77 -35.26 22.35
C PRO A 627 22.77 -34.60 23.31
N THR A 628 22.34 -33.39 22.97
CA THR A 628 21.41 -32.57 23.76
C THR A 628 20.63 -31.63 22.85
N ALA A 629 19.43 -31.26 23.28
CA ALA A 629 18.73 -30.14 22.69
C ALA A 629 19.19 -28.81 23.31
N LEU A 630 18.87 -27.70 22.63
CA LEU A 630 18.93 -26.36 23.19
C LEU A 630 17.53 -25.82 23.48
N GLY A 631 17.40 -25.00 24.51
CA GLY A 631 16.16 -24.31 24.88
C GLY A 631 16.37 -23.33 26.03
N SER A 632 15.29 -22.88 26.66
CA SER A 632 15.32 -21.84 27.70
C SER A 632 15.77 -22.33 29.08
N THR A 633 15.90 -23.65 29.27
CA THR A 633 16.19 -24.27 30.56
C THR A 633 17.22 -25.39 30.44
N GLN A 634 17.81 -25.76 31.57
CA GLN A 634 18.70 -26.92 31.70
C GLN A 634 17.98 -28.09 32.38
N GLY A 635 18.30 -29.31 31.96
CA GLY A 635 17.80 -30.53 32.59
C GLY A 635 17.39 -31.55 31.53
N THR A 636 16.17 -32.07 31.68
CA THR A 636 15.59 -33.02 30.72
C THR A 636 14.17 -32.63 30.39
N LEU A 637 13.78 -32.77 29.12
CA LEU A 637 12.44 -32.42 28.65
C LEU A 637 11.86 -33.56 27.80
N GLN A 638 10.54 -33.70 27.81
CA GLN A 638 9.84 -34.72 27.02
C GLN A 638 9.85 -34.31 25.54
N PHE A 639 10.47 -35.14 24.70
CA PHE A 639 10.63 -34.95 23.27
C PHE A 639 9.67 -35.89 22.51
N HIS A 640 8.86 -35.32 21.63
CA HIS A 640 7.87 -36.03 20.85
C HIS A 640 8.48 -36.52 19.53
N ARG A 641 8.47 -37.84 19.34
CA ARG A 641 8.97 -38.50 18.14
C ARG A 641 7.83 -38.83 17.17
N THR A 642 8.17 -38.86 15.89
CA THR A 642 7.25 -39.23 14.82
C THR A 642 7.89 -40.24 13.88
N SER A 643 7.11 -40.78 12.94
CA SER A 643 7.59 -41.70 11.89
C SER A 643 8.58 -41.06 10.91
N ALA A 644 8.74 -39.73 10.94
CA ALA A 644 9.71 -38.99 10.16
C ALA A 644 10.59 -38.16 11.11
N THR A 645 11.88 -38.49 11.21
CA THR A 645 12.76 -37.86 12.22
C THR A 645 12.89 -36.34 12.07
N GLY A 646 12.69 -35.81 10.85
CA GLY A 646 12.69 -34.38 10.57
C GLY A 646 11.47 -33.63 11.11
N THR A 647 10.49 -34.31 11.72
CA THR A 647 9.30 -33.72 12.35
C THR A 647 9.23 -34.01 13.85
N ASN A 648 10.35 -34.43 14.46
CA ASN A 648 10.45 -34.56 15.91
C ASN A 648 10.54 -33.17 16.56
N SER A 649 9.87 -32.97 17.70
CA SER A 649 9.80 -31.66 18.37
C SER A 649 9.53 -31.81 19.87
N PHE A 650 9.82 -30.78 20.65
CA PHE A 650 9.26 -30.64 22.01
C PHE A 650 7.78 -30.27 21.99
N LEU A 651 7.26 -29.80 20.86
CA LEU A 651 5.83 -29.56 20.67
C LEU A 651 5.11 -30.85 20.30
N LYS A 652 3.87 -30.97 20.77
CA LYS A 652 3.00 -32.09 20.38
C LYS A 652 2.52 -31.89 18.95
N VAL A 653 2.48 -32.96 18.17
CA VAL A 653 1.82 -32.97 16.87
C VAL A 653 0.31 -32.78 17.06
N ASN A 654 -0.27 -31.86 16.30
CA ASN A 654 -1.71 -31.68 16.19
C ASN A 654 -2.31 -32.81 15.35
N LEU A 655 -3.07 -33.69 16.01
CA LEU A 655 -3.66 -34.86 15.36
C LEU A 655 -4.70 -34.50 14.29
N GLU A 656 -5.34 -33.34 14.41
CA GLU A 656 -6.38 -32.86 13.49
C GLU A 656 -5.82 -32.09 12.29
N SER A 657 -4.51 -31.79 12.28
CA SER A 657 -3.87 -31.00 11.23
C SER A 657 -4.07 -31.64 9.85
N GLU A 658 -4.57 -30.86 8.90
CA GLU A 658 -4.68 -31.27 7.49
C GLU A 658 -3.31 -31.62 6.89
N TRP A 659 -2.25 -30.96 7.35
CA TRP A 659 -0.89 -31.28 6.92
C TRP A 659 -0.45 -32.66 7.38
N ARG A 660 -0.77 -33.03 8.63
CA ARG A 660 -0.51 -34.38 9.14
C ARG A 660 -1.28 -35.41 8.31
N LYS A 661 -2.55 -35.15 8.01
CA LYS A 661 -3.39 -36.03 7.17
C LYS A 661 -2.80 -36.18 5.76
N ALA A 662 -2.28 -35.09 5.19
CA ALA A 662 -1.68 -35.08 3.85
C ALA A 662 -0.31 -35.79 3.79
N THR A 663 0.52 -35.68 4.84
CA THR A 663 1.88 -36.27 4.87
C THR A 663 1.90 -37.71 5.37
N GLY A 664 0.86 -38.15 6.08
CA GLY A 664 0.78 -39.49 6.67
C GLY A 664 1.72 -39.70 7.86
N VAL A 665 2.28 -38.63 8.43
CA VAL A 665 3.19 -38.71 9.58
C VAL A 665 2.42 -39.17 10.83
N THR A 666 2.94 -40.20 11.49
CA THR A 666 2.36 -40.77 12.71
C THR A 666 3.24 -40.51 13.91
N ASN A 667 2.64 -40.31 15.08
CA ASN A 667 3.39 -40.20 16.34
C ASN A 667 3.96 -41.56 16.74
N THR A 668 5.13 -41.54 17.36
CA THR A 668 5.72 -42.69 18.03
C THR A 668 5.85 -42.40 19.52
N GLU A 669 6.36 -43.36 20.30
CA GLU A 669 6.55 -43.17 21.74
C GLU A 669 7.46 -41.95 22.02
N PRO A 670 7.02 -41.02 22.88
CA PRO A 670 7.85 -39.90 23.30
C PRO A 670 9.00 -40.39 24.16
N VAL A 671 10.10 -39.64 24.16
CA VAL A 671 11.31 -39.93 24.93
C VAL A 671 11.66 -38.74 25.81
N VAL A 672 12.45 -38.96 26.86
CA VAL A 672 12.99 -37.87 27.68
C VAL A 672 14.44 -37.64 27.26
N VAL A 673 14.76 -36.40 26.91
CA VAL A 673 16.08 -36.04 26.36
C VAL A 673 16.72 -34.92 27.17
N PRO A 674 18.06 -34.84 27.24
CA PRO A 674 18.75 -33.71 27.84
C PRO A 674 18.51 -32.42 27.05
N ILE A 675 18.42 -31.31 27.78
CA ILE A 675 18.27 -29.96 27.26
C ILE A 675 19.16 -29.01 28.06
N GLN A 676 19.75 -28.01 27.40
CA GLN A 676 20.51 -26.93 28.04
C GLN A 676 20.31 -25.60 27.31
N THR A 677 20.75 -24.51 27.93
CA THR A 677 20.73 -23.19 27.28
C THR A 677 21.96 -23.01 26.39
N LEU A 678 21.82 -22.21 25.33
CA LEU A 678 22.93 -21.88 24.44
C LEU A 678 24.02 -21.14 25.22
N ASP A 679 23.64 -20.17 26.05
CA ASP A 679 24.57 -19.40 26.87
C ASP A 679 25.41 -20.30 27.80
N HIS A 680 24.77 -21.29 28.44
CA HIS A 680 25.47 -22.23 29.32
C HIS A 680 26.46 -23.09 28.54
N TYR A 681 26.04 -23.63 27.39
CA TYR A 681 26.92 -24.45 26.56
C TYR A 681 28.15 -23.66 26.11
N CYS A 682 27.95 -22.44 25.60
CA CYS A 682 29.04 -21.57 25.18
C CYS A 682 29.99 -21.24 26.32
N GLN A 683 29.47 -21.01 27.53
CA GLN A 683 30.29 -20.77 28.72
C GLN A 683 31.17 -21.97 29.07
N VAL A 684 30.60 -23.19 29.07
CA VAL A 684 31.31 -24.43 29.42
C VAL A 684 32.39 -24.77 28.38
N GLU A 685 32.07 -24.62 27.10
CA GLU A 685 32.99 -24.95 26.00
C GLU A 685 33.97 -23.81 25.65
N GLY A 686 33.86 -22.66 26.34
CA GLY A 686 34.72 -21.49 26.09
C GLY A 686 34.53 -20.88 24.69
N ILE A 687 33.31 -20.93 24.16
CA ILE A 687 32.95 -20.35 22.87
C ILE A 687 32.71 -18.86 23.11
N SER A 688 33.35 -17.99 22.33
CA SER A 688 33.24 -16.54 22.50
C SER A 688 32.37 -15.87 21.44
N HIS A 689 32.13 -16.55 20.32
CA HIS A 689 31.45 -16.01 19.14
C HIS A 689 30.87 -17.15 18.29
N ILE A 690 29.75 -16.89 17.63
CA ILE A 690 29.08 -17.80 16.68
C ILE A 690 28.90 -17.06 15.36
N ASP A 691 29.62 -17.50 14.32
CA ASP A 691 29.49 -16.90 12.99
C ASP A 691 28.11 -17.23 12.38
N VAL A 692 27.61 -18.47 12.53
CA VAL A 692 26.25 -18.84 12.06
C VAL A 692 25.52 -19.68 13.08
N LEU A 693 24.37 -19.20 13.56
CA LEU A 693 23.42 -19.96 14.36
C LEU A 693 22.28 -20.44 13.46
N LYS A 694 22.29 -21.73 13.09
CA LYS A 694 21.17 -22.37 12.40
C LYS A 694 20.23 -23.03 13.41
N MET A 695 18.93 -22.82 13.25
CA MET A 695 17.87 -23.44 14.05
C MET A 695 16.82 -24.07 13.13
N ASP A 696 16.64 -25.37 13.26
CA ASP A 696 15.49 -26.10 12.70
C ASP A 696 15.04 -27.11 13.76
N VAL A 697 14.28 -26.60 14.74
CA VAL A 697 13.86 -27.35 15.94
C VAL A 697 12.34 -27.53 15.97
N GLN A 698 11.73 -27.42 14.78
CA GLN A 698 10.35 -27.83 14.54
C GLN A 698 9.34 -27.16 15.48
N GLY A 699 9.44 -25.82 15.59
CA GLY A 699 8.49 -25.00 16.35
C GLY A 699 9.02 -24.49 17.70
N PHE A 700 10.15 -25.04 18.18
CA PHE A 700 10.75 -24.69 19.48
C PHE A 700 11.78 -23.56 19.41
N GLU A 701 11.85 -22.85 18.28
CA GLU A 701 12.82 -21.78 18.01
C GLU A 701 12.81 -20.64 19.05
N PRO A 702 11.65 -20.13 19.54
CA PRO A 702 11.64 -19.08 20.57
C PRO A 702 12.32 -19.49 21.87
N GLU A 703 12.19 -20.76 22.26
CA GLU A 703 12.79 -21.29 23.49
C GLU A 703 14.32 -21.39 23.35
N VAL A 704 14.82 -21.72 22.16
CA VAL A 704 16.26 -21.68 21.86
C VAL A 704 16.80 -20.25 21.99
N LEU A 705 16.08 -19.27 21.42
CA LEU A 705 16.43 -17.85 21.51
C LEU A 705 16.39 -17.32 22.95
N ALA A 706 15.39 -17.72 23.74
CA ALA A 706 15.32 -17.39 25.16
C ALA A 706 16.51 -17.96 25.95
N GLY A 707 17.05 -19.11 25.55
CA GLY A 707 18.28 -19.69 26.10
C GLY A 707 19.59 -19.06 25.62
N ALA A 708 19.54 -18.05 24.74
CA ALA A 708 20.69 -17.40 24.12
C ALA A 708 20.76 -15.89 24.43
N CYS A 709 20.07 -15.43 25.48
CA CYS A 709 19.91 -14.00 25.78
C CYS A 709 21.24 -13.27 25.96
N GLU A 710 22.22 -13.87 26.65
CA GLU A 710 23.52 -13.26 26.87
C GLU A 710 24.31 -13.15 25.56
N PHE A 711 24.34 -14.21 24.75
CA PHE A 711 25.02 -14.19 23.46
C PHE A 711 24.41 -13.17 22.50
N LEU A 712 23.09 -13.13 22.41
CA LEU A 712 22.38 -12.21 21.53
C LEU A 712 22.58 -10.76 21.97
N SER A 713 22.36 -10.45 23.26
CA SER A 713 22.51 -9.08 23.80
C SER A 713 23.93 -8.53 23.71
N ASN A 714 24.94 -9.40 23.71
CA ASN A 714 26.35 -9.00 23.53
C ASN A 714 26.82 -9.09 22.07
N HIS A 715 25.89 -9.28 21.11
CA HIS A 715 26.19 -9.34 19.67
C HIS A 715 27.25 -10.39 19.30
N LYS A 716 27.23 -11.54 19.99
CA LYS A 716 28.16 -12.67 19.78
C LYS A 716 27.65 -13.69 18.75
N VAL A 717 26.59 -13.36 18.01
CA VAL A 717 26.04 -14.17 16.93
C VAL A 717 25.91 -13.29 15.70
N ASP A 718 26.55 -13.64 14.59
CA ASP A 718 26.51 -12.77 13.40
C ASP A 718 25.22 -13.00 12.59
N PHE A 719 24.97 -14.26 12.23
CA PHE A 719 23.86 -14.68 11.37
C PHE A 719 23.00 -15.74 12.04
N ILE A 720 21.68 -15.57 12.01
CA ILE A 720 20.73 -16.54 12.53
C ILE A 720 19.84 -17.03 11.38
N LEU A 721 20.05 -18.27 10.95
CA LEU A 721 19.23 -18.93 9.94
C LEU A 721 18.21 -19.83 10.64
N THR A 722 16.92 -19.55 10.50
CA THR A 722 15.90 -20.30 11.22
C THR A 722 14.72 -20.68 10.35
N LYS A 723 14.15 -21.86 10.60
CA LYS A 723 12.90 -22.27 9.97
C LYS A 723 11.69 -21.74 10.74
N ILE A 724 10.67 -21.31 10.03
CA ILE A 724 9.39 -20.85 10.60
C ILE A 724 8.27 -21.71 10.05
N ILE A 725 7.44 -22.23 10.95
CA ILE A 725 6.32 -23.12 10.63
C ILE A 725 5.01 -22.42 10.99
N PHE A 726 4.33 -21.87 9.99
CA PHE A 726 3.10 -21.08 10.15
C PHE A 726 1.84 -21.95 10.27
N HIS A 727 1.87 -23.16 9.73
CA HIS A 727 0.73 -24.06 9.75
C HIS A 727 0.56 -24.78 11.10
N ASP A 728 -0.57 -25.45 11.25
CA ASP A 728 -1.05 -26.03 12.52
C ASP A 728 -0.54 -27.43 12.83
N PHE A 729 0.58 -27.87 12.26
CA PHE A 729 1.05 -29.25 12.45
C PHE A 729 1.49 -29.55 13.88
N TYR A 730 2.00 -28.55 14.58
CA TYR A 730 2.21 -28.62 16.02
C TYR A 730 1.05 -27.94 16.76
N THR A 731 0.86 -28.27 18.03
CA THR A 731 -0.18 -27.65 18.88
C THR A 731 -0.04 -26.14 19.02
N GLN A 732 1.13 -25.60 18.67
CA GLN A 732 1.41 -24.18 18.62
C GLN A 732 1.85 -23.80 17.20
N ARG A 733 1.28 -22.71 16.67
CA ARG A 733 1.72 -22.10 15.41
C ARG A 733 2.80 -21.07 15.71
N LEU A 734 3.81 -20.97 14.86
CA LEU A 734 4.78 -19.89 14.93
C LEU A 734 4.35 -18.70 14.08
N SER A 735 4.97 -17.56 14.37
CA SER A 735 4.89 -16.32 13.61
C SER A 735 6.26 -15.64 13.65
N PHE A 736 6.47 -14.65 12.78
CA PHE A 736 7.65 -13.80 12.86
C PHE A 736 7.77 -13.11 14.22
N TYR A 737 6.64 -12.64 14.76
CA TYR A 737 6.58 -11.98 16.08
C TYR A 737 7.15 -12.87 17.20
N ALA A 738 6.86 -14.17 17.18
CA ALA A 738 7.36 -15.10 18.21
C ALA A 738 8.89 -15.22 18.24
N LEU A 739 9.57 -14.93 17.12
CA LEU A 739 11.04 -14.85 17.07
C LEU A 739 11.53 -13.44 17.33
N GLU A 740 10.86 -12.45 16.73
CA GLU A 740 11.25 -11.04 16.75
C GLU A 740 11.10 -10.38 18.12
N GLU A 741 10.20 -10.88 18.98
CA GLU A 741 10.12 -10.48 20.39
C GLU A 741 11.45 -10.73 21.14
N HIS A 742 12.23 -11.75 20.73
CA HIS A 742 13.56 -12.01 21.27
C HIS A 742 14.67 -11.32 20.48
N LEU A 743 14.54 -11.22 19.16
CA LEU A 743 15.61 -10.78 18.27
C LEU A 743 15.71 -9.25 18.13
N ILE A 744 14.59 -8.55 17.95
CA ILE A 744 14.58 -7.10 17.73
C ILE A 744 15.16 -6.32 18.93
N PRO A 745 14.80 -6.62 20.19
CA PRO A 745 15.38 -5.93 21.34
C PRO A 745 16.91 -6.09 21.45
N MET A 746 17.46 -7.15 20.85
CA MET A 746 18.89 -7.46 20.85
C MET A 746 19.62 -6.92 19.60
N GLY A 747 18.95 -6.10 18.79
CA GLY A 747 19.54 -5.45 17.62
C GLY A 747 19.56 -6.29 16.34
N TYR A 748 18.95 -7.48 16.35
CA TYR A 748 18.84 -8.31 15.15
C TYR A 748 17.61 -7.90 14.35
N ARG A 749 17.74 -7.95 13.03
CA ARG A 749 16.62 -7.68 12.11
C ARG A 749 16.50 -8.77 11.07
N LEU A 750 15.29 -8.97 10.57
CA LEU A 750 15.05 -9.82 9.43
C LEU A 750 15.80 -9.25 8.22
N PHE A 751 16.66 -10.06 7.63
CA PHE A 751 17.39 -9.70 6.42
C PHE A 751 16.64 -10.19 5.16
N THR A 752 16.29 -11.47 5.11
CA THR A 752 15.57 -12.06 3.98
C THR A 752 14.87 -13.36 4.35
N ILE A 753 13.99 -13.82 3.45
CA ILE A 753 13.24 -15.08 3.57
C ILE A 753 13.60 -15.95 2.36
N PHE A 754 13.89 -17.22 2.61
CA PHE A 754 14.13 -18.23 1.59
C PHE A 754 12.97 -19.24 1.54
N THR A 755 12.82 -19.86 0.37
CA THR A 755 12.11 -21.14 0.22
C THR A 755 10.71 -21.20 0.86
N PRO A 756 9.82 -20.21 0.65
CA PRO A 756 8.45 -20.31 1.13
C PRO A 756 7.75 -21.51 0.48
N VAL A 757 7.15 -22.36 1.32
CA VAL A 757 6.33 -23.50 0.92
C VAL A 757 4.87 -23.12 1.07
N TYR A 758 4.08 -23.35 0.04
CA TYR A 758 2.66 -22.99 0.00
C TYR A 758 1.77 -24.22 -0.03
N SER A 759 0.56 -24.07 0.53
CA SER A 759 -0.55 -24.99 0.35
C SER A 759 -1.13 -24.90 -1.06
N LEU A 760 -1.97 -25.86 -1.44
CA LEU A 760 -2.77 -25.77 -2.67
C LEU A 760 -3.77 -24.60 -2.66
N SER A 761 -4.17 -24.11 -1.49
CA SER A 761 -5.01 -22.92 -1.32
C SER A 761 -4.22 -21.60 -1.37
N GLY A 762 -2.89 -21.65 -1.53
CA GLY A 762 -2.02 -20.48 -1.59
C GLY A 762 -1.56 -19.93 -0.23
N GLU A 763 -1.83 -20.63 0.88
CA GLU A 763 -1.37 -20.26 2.23
C GLU A 763 0.10 -20.65 2.42
N ILE A 764 0.91 -19.79 3.06
CA ILE A 764 2.30 -20.14 3.41
C ILE A 764 2.29 -21.13 4.58
N TRP A 765 2.91 -22.30 4.38
CA TRP A 765 3.06 -23.31 5.41
C TRP A 765 4.34 -23.10 6.21
N GLN A 766 5.48 -22.95 5.54
CA GLN A 766 6.77 -22.77 6.19
C GLN A 766 7.70 -21.94 5.32
N CYS A 767 8.71 -21.32 5.91
CA CYS A 767 9.82 -20.71 5.20
C CYS A 767 11.10 -20.77 6.04
N ASP A 768 12.23 -20.47 5.42
CA ASP A 768 13.47 -20.21 6.14
C ASP A 768 13.70 -18.69 6.19
N ALA A 769 14.13 -18.17 7.34
CA ALA A 769 14.38 -16.75 7.56
C ALA A 769 15.83 -16.54 8.01
N LEU A 770 16.46 -15.49 7.48
CA LEU A 770 17.79 -15.06 7.90
C LEU A 770 17.67 -13.75 8.67
N TYR A 771 18.12 -13.77 9.91
CA TYR A 771 18.30 -12.60 10.75
C TYR A 771 19.80 -12.31 10.91
N LEU A 772 20.15 -11.04 11.08
CA LEU A 772 21.52 -10.62 11.36
C LEU A 772 21.55 -9.38 12.26
N HIS A 773 22.66 -9.20 12.95
CA HIS A 773 23.02 -7.93 13.59
C HIS A 773 23.76 -7.05 12.58
N ASP A 774 23.56 -5.73 12.59
CA ASP A 774 24.17 -4.86 11.56
C ASP A 774 25.72 -4.85 11.62
N ASP A 775 26.31 -5.17 12.77
CA ASP A 775 27.77 -5.34 12.93
C ASP A 775 28.32 -6.56 12.15
N ALA A 776 27.47 -7.51 11.75
CA ALA A 776 27.89 -8.72 11.04
C ALA A 776 28.26 -8.46 9.55
N ILE A 777 27.83 -7.32 8.99
CA ILE A 777 27.99 -6.99 7.56
C ILE A 777 28.71 -5.66 7.32
N SER A 778 29.24 -5.05 8.40
CA SER A 778 30.05 -3.82 8.36
C SER A 778 31.52 -4.12 8.08
#